data_AF-A0A8T0I3X6-F1
#
_entry.id   AF-A0A8T0I3X6-F1
#
_cell.length_a   1.000
_cell.length_b   1.000
_cell.length_c   1.000
_cell.angle_alpha   90.00
_cell.angle_beta   90.00
_cell.angle_gamma   90.00
#
_symmetry.space_group_name_H-M   'P 1'
#
loop_
_entity.id
_entity.type
_entity.pdbx_description
1 polymer ?
#
loop_
_entity_poly.entity_id
_entity_poly.type
_entity_poly.pdbx_seq_one_letter_code
_entity_poly.pdbx_strand_id
1 'polypeptide(L)'
;MVKRIVTRVQDVVNRRPLGSLCRYEVGLEEREAEVLDMLRIGPAVRVIAVLGPAGVGKSTICKAIFEHASHLFTAASYVEDVREKAKHPRGLVRMQQQIIHDLCKMNDLRIDDPAHGRALIKEHLRGSIKVLIILDDADDCMQVDNLMLPEALGYGSRGIVATRDKWFVSQLQVNDTYEVRELTGAEAIELFNWHAFLKQKSPSCFEKIATEVAVACGRIPFEIIVVGAHLCGEVNPSIWGEVLTKLRLISLLSDEKARTQKRLQISVDALPHDQQEIFLDVACVLLSEMAETAKRAWVAFGWSTKALGHLVDKSLVQIDEFGKLMMHDLLRELGRQTSRAESTRLWMPDAEIAVKTNFKVQGLSLLGSKAVFPARQFALMKDLRILLVDGATGKSFSYFPKTLTLISWPRMPFYYVPAGILALDKLAVLNLGWSKIKHLFDEPVDQEIPCSIGHLRSLQELNCRGCERLERLPENIGALTRLEKIDLSLCSALRSIPSSIGALSGLSQLDLSNCLQLQCLPESVGQLTHLRELILDNCDRLKALPDTIGNMMGLRKLHLSGCKAVVYIPPSLSHLSNLQELSLSAKGLPNVADCLESLVGLRHFELFEIGTCTKIDFVYCFKYLQELYLSKIEKPSEYITELIQLKKLFLSLSVDVRQLPDYIVHISRLRELYLHDCAGLETLPKCINKLTNLRILDLTNCGKLTELPESICQMTQLQKLRLKGCRALKSLPESITDLSEQCRATLSTALRINSVREGKLGNFLRMLADLNLASQVQPCNAAIFTERSVAKRLLNDFDGALGDLDAAHHLSPSFSSTLMTRGRLKYLMGDFHSALADLDAAHILNPNDDGKILSMRRVVKVMLGDCQEVLNELNRCLELHPDDGFYMLERGVLKTYMNQLKDAMSDLNCALQSLGETYEVVKHRAYVEHLLGDDKVARNLACQAKQLRPLGCYEGVTRLAELPVRFMEYNF
;
A
#
# COMPACT_ATOMS: atom_id res chain seq x y z
N MET A 1 -29.84 -8.74 26.19
CA MET A 1 -29.97 -7.47 25.46
C MET A 1 -29.10 -6.38 26.07
N VAL A 2 -29.27 -6.03 27.36
CA VAL A 2 -28.42 -5.05 28.06
C VAL A 2 -26.93 -5.43 28.05
N LYS A 3 -26.53 -6.69 28.29
CA LYS A 3 -25.12 -7.12 28.12
C LYS A 3 -24.59 -6.91 26.70
N ARG A 4 -25.39 -7.13 25.64
CA ARG A 4 -25.00 -6.89 24.24
C ARG A 4 -24.85 -5.40 23.93
N ILE A 5 -25.71 -4.55 24.52
CA ILE A 5 -25.61 -3.09 24.42
C ILE A 5 -24.39 -2.61 25.20
N VAL A 6 -24.15 -3.12 26.40
CA VAL A 6 -22.98 -2.79 27.23
C VAL A 6 -21.70 -3.23 26.54
N THR A 7 -21.59 -4.42 25.95
CA THR A 7 -20.40 -4.83 25.19
C THR A 7 -20.19 -3.96 23.95
N ARG A 8 -21.26 -3.56 23.26
CA ARG A 8 -21.20 -2.68 22.09
C ARG A 8 -20.83 -1.24 22.45
N VAL A 9 -21.30 -0.75 23.60
CA VAL A 9 -20.91 0.55 24.18
C VAL A 9 -19.48 0.47 24.72
N GLN A 10 -19.05 -0.64 25.31
CA GLN A 10 -17.68 -0.84 25.79
C GLN A 10 -16.67 -0.92 24.63
N ASP A 11 -17.06 -1.51 23.49
CA ASP A 11 -16.25 -1.56 22.27
C ASP A 11 -16.15 -0.20 21.56
N VAL A 12 -17.17 0.66 21.71
CA VAL A 12 -17.15 2.06 21.24
C VAL A 12 -16.30 2.93 22.18
N VAL A 13 -16.42 2.74 23.50
CA VAL A 13 -15.71 3.52 24.52
C VAL A 13 -14.22 3.14 24.65
N ASN A 14 -13.81 1.93 24.28
CA ASN A 14 -12.43 1.44 24.43
C ASN A 14 -11.54 1.57 23.17
N ARG A 15 -12.06 2.09 22.05
CA ARG A 15 -11.24 2.37 20.88
C ARG A 15 -10.51 3.68 21.07
N ARG A 16 -9.17 3.62 21.19
CA ARG A 16 -8.32 4.79 20.94
C ARG A 16 -8.10 4.87 19.42
N PRO A 17 -8.46 5.98 18.75
CA PRO A 17 -7.92 6.24 17.42
C PRO A 17 -6.42 6.51 17.58
N LEU A 18 -5.60 5.88 16.74
CA LEU A 18 -4.18 6.18 16.65
C LEU A 18 -3.93 6.84 15.30
N GLY A 19 -3.58 8.12 15.34
CA GLY A 19 -2.76 8.77 14.33
C GLY A 19 -3.47 9.75 13.39
N SER A 20 -3.53 11.02 13.81
CA SER A 20 -3.13 12.19 12.98
C SER A 20 -4.12 13.15 12.32
N LEU A 21 -5.46 13.09 12.44
CA LEU A 21 -6.27 14.10 11.69
C LEU A 21 -7.23 15.04 12.42
N CYS A 22 -7.68 14.76 13.64
CA CYS A 22 -8.36 15.78 14.47
C CYS A 22 -7.98 15.56 15.92
N ARG A 23 -7.43 16.57 16.60
CA ARG A 23 -7.16 16.48 18.05
C ARG A 23 -8.46 16.30 18.84
N TYR A 24 -9.61 16.67 18.25
CA TYR A 24 -10.94 16.69 18.87
C TYR A 24 -12.03 16.35 17.84
N GLU A 25 -12.81 15.30 18.10
CA GLU A 25 -13.92 14.87 17.24
C GLU A 25 -15.23 15.46 17.78
N VAL A 26 -15.97 16.23 16.96
CA VAL A 26 -17.23 16.88 17.34
C VAL A 26 -18.29 16.54 16.29
N GLY A 27 -19.41 15.95 16.71
CA GLY A 27 -20.53 15.62 15.82
C GLY A 27 -20.27 14.48 14.82
N LEU A 28 -19.13 13.79 14.91
CA LEU A 28 -18.72 12.76 13.96
C LEU A 28 -19.57 11.49 14.08
N GLU A 29 -19.89 11.06 15.30
CA GLU A 29 -20.59 9.79 15.58
C GLU A 29 -21.95 9.70 14.85
N GLU A 30 -22.71 10.79 14.83
CA GLU A 30 -24.03 10.83 14.17
C GLU A 30 -23.88 10.71 12.64
N ARG A 31 -22.96 11.48 12.06
CA ARG A 31 -22.69 11.49 10.61
C ARG A 31 -22.12 10.14 10.15
N GLU A 32 -21.25 9.55 10.94
CA GLU A 32 -20.72 8.20 10.71
C GLU A 32 -21.83 7.15 10.75
N ALA A 33 -22.71 7.19 11.76
CA ALA A 33 -23.81 6.25 11.89
C ALA A 33 -24.78 6.33 10.71
N GLU A 34 -25.07 7.54 10.20
CA GLU A 34 -25.89 7.74 9.00
C GLU A 34 -25.27 7.08 7.75
N VAL A 35 -23.97 7.29 7.52
CA VAL A 35 -23.29 6.68 6.37
C VAL A 35 -23.20 5.16 6.53
N LEU A 36 -22.93 4.65 7.73
CA LEU A 36 -22.94 3.22 8.02
C LEU A 36 -24.32 2.59 7.79
N ASP A 37 -25.41 3.29 8.15
CA ASP A 37 -26.77 2.86 7.85
C ASP A 37 -27.03 2.86 6.35
N MET A 38 -26.56 3.88 5.60
CA MET A 38 -26.64 3.90 4.14
C MET A 38 -25.86 2.77 3.50
N LEU A 39 -24.72 2.37 4.05
CA LEU A 39 -24.00 1.20 3.54
C LEU A 39 -24.84 -0.09 3.69
N ARG A 40 -25.80 -0.17 4.64
CA ARG A 40 -26.64 -1.35 4.96
C ARG A 40 -25.88 -2.66 4.82
N ILE A 41 -25.23 -3.13 5.87
CA ILE A 41 -24.48 -4.40 5.82
C ILE A 41 -25.48 -5.53 5.54
N GLY A 42 -25.42 -6.01 4.31
CA GLY A 42 -26.45 -6.82 3.68
C GLY A 42 -25.91 -7.37 2.37
N PRO A 43 -26.72 -8.15 1.67
CA PRO A 43 -26.16 -9.14 0.77
C PRO A 43 -25.84 -8.49 -0.61
N ALA A 44 -26.54 -7.43 -1.03
CA ALA A 44 -26.21 -6.65 -2.24
C ALA A 44 -24.84 -5.92 -2.19
N VAL A 45 -24.27 -5.61 -3.37
CA VAL A 45 -23.17 -4.65 -3.54
C VAL A 45 -23.71 -3.24 -3.34
N ARG A 46 -22.96 -2.37 -2.66
CA ARG A 46 -23.36 -0.96 -2.53
C ARG A 46 -22.18 -0.02 -2.65
N VAL A 47 -22.22 0.89 -3.60
CA VAL A 47 -21.30 2.01 -3.76
C VAL A 47 -22.06 3.28 -3.41
N ILE A 48 -21.56 4.06 -2.47
CA ILE A 48 -22.15 5.33 -2.09
C ILE A 48 -21.19 6.49 -2.37
N ALA A 49 -21.74 7.63 -2.73
CA ALA A 49 -20.98 8.88 -2.82
C ALA A 49 -21.10 9.65 -1.50
N VAL A 50 -19.98 10.13 -0.95
CA VAL A 50 -19.95 11.09 0.16
C VAL A 50 -19.64 12.46 -0.46
N LEU A 51 -20.67 13.30 -0.58
CA LEU A 51 -20.62 14.58 -1.28
C LEU A 51 -20.64 15.74 -0.29
N GLY A 52 -19.83 16.77 -0.53
CA GLY A 52 -19.88 17.99 0.27
C GLY A 52 -18.75 18.96 -0.03
N PRO A 53 -18.83 20.20 0.48
CA PRO A 53 -17.81 21.21 0.22
C PRO A 53 -16.44 20.84 0.82
N ALA A 54 -15.38 21.50 0.36
CA ALA A 54 -14.04 21.27 0.91
C ALA A 54 -13.98 21.67 2.39
N GLY A 55 -13.26 20.90 3.23
CA GLY A 55 -13.14 21.16 4.66
C GLY A 55 -14.36 20.79 5.52
N VAL A 56 -15.43 20.24 4.93
CA VAL A 56 -16.65 19.83 5.67
C VAL A 56 -16.47 18.56 6.52
N GLY A 57 -15.38 17.82 6.33
CA GLY A 57 -15.10 16.57 7.07
C GLY A 57 -15.36 15.27 6.31
N LYS A 58 -15.49 15.29 4.97
CA LYS A 58 -15.66 14.06 4.14
C LYS A 58 -14.59 13.00 4.42
N SER A 59 -13.32 13.38 4.30
CA SER A 59 -12.18 12.51 4.55
C SER A 59 -12.17 11.99 6.00
N THR A 60 -12.53 12.85 6.97
CA THR A 60 -12.67 12.47 8.38
C THR A 60 -13.74 11.39 8.57
N ILE A 61 -14.92 11.55 7.94
CA ILE A 61 -15.99 10.56 7.96
C ILE A 61 -15.54 9.26 7.28
N CYS A 62 -14.86 9.34 6.13
CA CYS A 62 -14.38 8.17 5.40
C CYS A 62 -13.33 7.37 6.19
N LYS A 63 -12.40 8.04 6.88
CA LYS A 63 -11.43 7.41 7.80
C LYS A 63 -12.14 6.73 8.97
N ALA A 64 -13.07 7.42 9.64
CA ALA A 64 -13.85 6.84 10.73
C ALA A 64 -14.61 5.59 10.30
N ILE A 65 -15.26 5.62 9.13
CA ILE A 65 -15.92 4.45 8.55
C ILE A 65 -14.93 3.33 8.23
N PHE A 66 -13.75 3.65 7.68
CA PHE A 66 -12.74 2.63 7.40
C PHE A 66 -12.31 1.92 8.69
N GLU A 67 -12.03 2.68 9.75
CA GLU A 67 -11.66 2.14 11.06
C GLU A 67 -12.80 1.33 11.69
N HIS A 68 -14.03 1.82 11.62
CA HIS A 68 -15.20 1.13 12.15
C HIS A 68 -15.50 -0.14 11.36
N ALA A 69 -15.53 -0.08 10.04
CA ALA A 69 -16.14 -1.11 9.21
C ALA A 69 -15.16 -2.07 8.55
N SER A 70 -13.88 -1.71 8.34
CA SER A 70 -12.91 -2.54 7.57
C SER A 70 -12.82 -3.99 8.05
N HIS A 71 -12.89 -4.22 9.35
CA HIS A 71 -12.83 -5.56 9.95
C HIS A 71 -14.06 -6.45 9.65
N LEU A 72 -15.16 -5.86 9.17
CA LEU A 72 -16.39 -6.56 8.76
C LEU A 72 -16.31 -7.09 7.31
N PHE A 73 -15.18 -6.86 6.63
CA PHE A 73 -14.89 -7.24 5.26
C PHE A 73 -13.70 -8.21 5.22
N THR A 74 -13.67 -9.09 4.22
CA THR A 74 -12.57 -10.03 4.00
C THR A 74 -11.27 -9.30 3.67
N ALA A 75 -11.37 -8.18 2.96
CA ALA A 75 -10.28 -7.24 2.74
C ALA A 75 -10.82 -5.81 2.61
N ALA A 76 -9.98 -4.82 2.88
CA ALA A 76 -10.36 -3.42 2.76
C ALA A 76 -9.17 -2.58 2.32
N SER A 77 -9.39 -1.57 1.48
CA SER A 77 -8.37 -0.61 1.06
C SER A 77 -8.90 0.81 1.15
N TYR A 78 -8.05 1.72 1.65
CA TYR A 78 -8.33 3.14 1.80
C TYR A 78 -7.31 3.93 0.98
N VAL A 79 -7.77 4.62 -0.06
CA VAL A 79 -6.90 5.40 -0.94
C VAL A 79 -7.17 6.89 -0.74
N GLU A 80 -6.22 7.55 -0.08
CA GLU A 80 -6.24 9.00 0.17
C GLU A 80 -5.85 9.83 -1.05
N ASP A 81 -6.36 11.06 -1.14
CA ASP A 81 -5.93 12.10 -2.09
C ASP A 81 -5.87 11.61 -3.55
N VAL A 82 -6.91 10.89 -4.00
CA VAL A 82 -6.93 10.20 -5.31
C VAL A 82 -6.68 11.19 -6.45
N ARG A 83 -7.37 12.34 -6.46
CA ARG A 83 -7.19 13.39 -7.47
C ARG A 83 -5.75 13.87 -7.56
N GLU A 84 -5.10 14.13 -6.42
CA GLU A 84 -3.73 14.66 -6.41
C GLU A 84 -2.71 13.59 -6.81
N LYS A 85 -2.87 12.36 -6.30
CA LYS A 85 -1.99 11.24 -6.67
C LYS A 85 -2.10 10.91 -8.15
N ALA A 86 -3.29 11.01 -8.74
CA ALA A 86 -3.52 10.74 -10.17
C ALA A 86 -2.76 11.68 -11.12
N LYS A 87 -2.39 12.89 -10.68
CA LYS A 87 -1.60 13.85 -11.49
C LYS A 87 -0.18 13.36 -11.79
N HIS A 88 0.36 12.47 -10.97
CA HIS A 88 1.68 11.89 -11.21
C HIS A 88 1.60 10.85 -12.35
N PRO A 89 2.56 10.81 -13.31
CA PRO A 89 2.49 9.90 -14.46
C PRO A 89 2.40 8.39 -14.11
N ARG A 90 2.92 8.00 -12.94
CA ARG A 90 2.77 6.64 -12.36
C ARG A 90 1.83 6.59 -11.16
N GLY A 91 1.05 7.63 -10.92
CA GLY A 91 0.18 7.78 -9.77
C GLY A 91 -0.89 6.69 -9.69
N LEU A 92 -1.58 6.46 -10.80
CA LEU A 92 -2.61 5.42 -10.90
C LEU A 92 -2.03 4.03 -10.63
N VAL A 93 -0.88 3.70 -11.24
CA VAL A 93 -0.18 2.43 -11.05
C VAL A 93 0.17 2.21 -9.58
N ARG A 94 0.67 3.24 -8.88
CA ARG A 94 1.00 3.14 -7.45
C ARG A 94 -0.24 2.91 -6.58
N MET A 95 -1.36 3.57 -6.88
CA MET A 95 -2.61 3.35 -6.17
C MET A 95 -3.18 1.95 -6.44
N GLN A 96 -3.05 1.43 -7.67
CA GLN A 96 -3.39 0.04 -7.99
C GLN A 96 -2.51 -0.95 -7.23
N GLN A 97 -1.21 -0.70 -7.11
CA GLN A 97 -0.30 -1.50 -6.28
C GLN A 97 -0.74 -1.53 -4.82
N GLN A 98 -1.13 -0.37 -4.26
CA GLN A 98 -1.67 -0.29 -2.90
C GLN A 98 -2.93 -1.15 -2.75
N ILE A 99 -3.92 -0.96 -3.62
CA ILE A 99 -5.18 -1.73 -3.56
C ILE A 99 -4.90 -3.23 -3.69
N ILE A 100 -4.05 -3.65 -4.62
CA ILE A 100 -3.69 -5.07 -4.76
C ILE A 100 -2.99 -5.59 -3.50
N HIS A 101 -2.06 -4.83 -2.93
CA HIS A 101 -1.42 -5.21 -1.68
C HIS A 101 -2.44 -5.36 -0.54
N ASP A 102 -3.36 -4.41 -0.40
CA ASP A 102 -4.36 -4.40 0.67
C ASP A 102 -5.38 -5.54 0.51
N LEU A 103 -5.81 -5.80 -0.73
CA LEU A 103 -6.80 -6.84 -1.05
C LEU A 103 -6.19 -8.25 -1.08
N CYS A 104 -4.96 -8.40 -1.57
CA CYS A 104 -4.33 -9.70 -1.84
C CYS A 104 -3.26 -10.10 -0.81
N LYS A 105 -2.75 -9.14 -0.02
CA LYS A 105 -1.58 -9.29 0.87
C LYS A 105 -0.38 -9.91 0.16
N MET A 106 -0.21 -9.57 -1.12
CA MET A 106 0.98 -9.90 -1.88
C MET A 106 1.96 -8.75 -1.79
N ASN A 107 3.18 -9.04 -1.33
CA ASN A 107 4.29 -8.10 -1.39
C ASN A 107 5.01 -8.31 -2.74
N ASP A 108 5.51 -7.23 -3.35
CA ASP A 108 6.41 -7.25 -4.52
C ASP A 108 5.81 -7.57 -5.90
N LEU A 109 4.53 -7.27 -6.14
CA LEU A 109 3.96 -7.31 -7.49
C LEU A 109 4.34 -6.08 -8.33
N ARG A 110 5.10 -6.32 -9.40
CA ARG A 110 5.44 -5.31 -10.39
C ARG A 110 4.25 -5.07 -11.32
N ILE A 111 3.70 -3.86 -11.29
CA ILE A 111 2.69 -3.40 -12.23
C ILE A 111 3.38 -2.50 -13.25
N ASP A 112 3.33 -2.89 -14.52
CA ASP A 112 4.01 -2.18 -15.58
C ASP A 112 3.19 -0.97 -16.09
N ASP A 113 1.86 -1.10 -16.14
CA ASP A 113 0.94 -0.06 -16.62
C ASP A 113 -0.46 -0.12 -15.95
N PRO A 114 -1.29 0.93 -16.08
CA PRO A 114 -2.64 0.98 -15.52
C PRO A 114 -3.60 -0.14 -15.92
N ALA A 115 -3.53 -0.62 -17.16
CA ALA A 115 -4.44 -1.65 -17.65
C ALA A 115 -4.10 -3.02 -17.05
N HIS A 116 -2.81 -3.33 -16.94
CA HIS A 116 -2.33 -4.51 -16.22
C HIS A 116 -2.78 -4.48 -14.74
N GLY A 117 -2.62 -3.34 -14.05
CA GLY A 117 -3.10 -3.21 -12.66
C GLY A 117 -4.61 -3.38 -12.52
N ARG A 118 -5.39 -2.80 -13.46
CA ARG A 118 -6.86 -2.94 -13.50
C ARG A 118 -7.28 -4.40 -13.67
N ALA A 119 -6.61 -5.15 -14.55
CA ALA A 119 -6.88 -6.56 -14.78
C ALA A 119 -6.64 -7.41 -13.52
N LEU A 120 -5.55 -7.15 -12.79
CA LEU A 120 -5.23 -7.85 -11.53
C LEU A 120 -6.24 -7.54 -10.42
N ILE A 121 -6.62 -6.27 -10.24
CA ILE A 121 -7.66 -5.90 -9.27
C ILE A 121 -8.96 -6.61 -9.65
N LYS A 122 -9.34 -6.57 -10.92
CA LYS A 122 -10.55 -7.25 -11.42
C LYS A 122 -10.50 -8.77 -11.17
N GLU A 123 -9.37 -9.43 -11.41
CA GLU A 123 -9.18 -10.86 -11.12
C GLU A 123 -9.39 -11.18 -9.64
N HIS A 124 -8.92 -10.32 -8.75
CA HIS A 124 -9.04 -10.55 -7.31
C HIS A 124 -10.40 -10.15 -6.72
N LEU A 125 -11.09 -9.20 -7.36
CA LEU A 125 -12.50 -8.91 -7.08
C LEU A 125 -13.43 -9.99 -7.67
N ARG A 126 -12.97 -10.76 -8.68
CA ARG A 126 -13.67 -11.94 -9.22
C ARG A 126 -13.57 -13.11 -8.24
N GLY A 127 -14.73 -13.46 -7.68
CA GLY A 127 -14.85 -14.44 -6.60
C GLY A 127 -15.31 -13.71 -5.34
N SER A 128 -16.28 -14.27 -4.64
CA SER A 128 -17.12 -13.57 -3.65
C SER A 128 -16.40 -13.13 -2.36
N ILE A 129 -15.33 -12.35 -2.50
CA ILE A 129 -14.61 -11.69 -1.43
C ILE A 129 -15.39 -10.43 -1.11
N LYS A 130 -15.86 -10.34 0.13
CA LYS A 130 -16.57 -9.17 0.61
C LYS A 130 -15.53 -8.09 0.88
N VAL A 131 -15.44 -7.06 0.04
CA VAL A 131 -14.42 -6.00 0.19
C VAL A 131 -15.01 -4.65 0.58
N LEU A 132 -14.21 -3.80 1.24
CA LEU A 132 -14.49 -2.38 1.42
C LEU A 132 -13.42 -1.56 0.70
N ILE A 133 -13.81 -0.80 -0.32
CA ILE A 133 -12.88 0.10 -1.03
C ILE A 133 -13.38 1.53 -0.83
N ILE A 134 -12.50 2.39 -0.33
CA ILE A 134 -12.79 3.82 -0.17
C ILE A 134 -11.79 4.62 -0.99
N LEU A 135 -12.32 5.47 -1.88
CA LEU A 135 -11.57 6.43 -2.67
C LEU A 135 -11.88 7.83 -2.15
N ASP A 136 -10.89 8.46 -1.53
CA ASP A 136 -11.01 9.79 -0.93
C ASP A 136 -10.46 10.88 -1.86
N ASP A 137 -11.21 11.97 -1.99
CA ASP A 137 -10.97 13.08 -2.93
C ASP A 137 -10.81 12.65 -4.40
N ALA A 138 -11.79 11.93 -4.94
CA ALA A 138 -11.87 11.57 -6.36
C ALA A 138 -12.66 12.60 -7.19
N ASP A 139 -12.26 12.80 -8.45
CA ASP A 139 -12.88 13.78 -9.36
C ASP A 139 -12.98 13.34 -10.85
N ASP A 140 -12.61 12.10 -11.17
CA ASP A 140 -12.65 11.56 -12.53
C ASP A 140 -13.17 10.12 -12.52
N CYS A 141 -14.06 9.77 -13.47
CA CYS A 141 -14.60 8.42 -13.60
C CYS A 141 -13.50 7.39 -13.88
N MET A 142 -12.44 7.78 -14.61
CA MET A 142 -11.29 6.91 -14.87
C MET A 142 -10.58 6.52 -13.58
N GLN A 143 -10.61 7.34 -12.53
CA GLN A 143 -10.04 6.97 -11.23
C GLN A 143 -10.86 5.84 -10.59
N VAL A 144 -12.19 5.94 -10.61
CA VAL A 144 -13.09 4.94 -10.03
C VAL A 144 -13.01 3.62 -10.82
N ASP A 145 -13.02 3.70 -12.15
CA ASP A 145 -13.00 2.54 -13.06
C ASP A 145 -11.66 1.79 -13.05
N ASN A 146 -10.56 2.44 -12.68
CA ASN A 146 -9.24 1.79 -12.60
C ASN A 146 -8.87 1.31 -11.19
N LEU A 147 -9.51 1.85 -10.14
CA LEU A 147 -9.13 1.59 -8.75
C LEU A 147 -10.19 0.79 -7.99
N MET A 148 -11.48 1.16 -8.10
CA MET A 148 -12.56 0.49 -7.36
C MET A 148 -13.25 -0.60 -8.18
N LEU A 149 -13.45 -0.37 -9.49
CA LEU A 149 -14.18 -1.26 -10.39
C LEU A 149 -15.57 -1.64 -9.84
N PRO A 150 -16.52 -0.68 -9.70
CA PRO A 150 -17.86 -0.95 -9.19
C PRO A 150 -18.55 -2.14 -9.85
N GLU A 151 -18.33 -2.31 -11.16
CA GLU A 151 -18.87 -3.41 -11.98
C GLU A 151 -18.32 -4.79 -11.62
N ALA A 152 -17.14 -4.86 -11.00
CA ALA A 152 -16.48 -6.09 -10.62
C ALA A 152 -16.65 -6.44 -9.13
N LEU A 153 -17.27 -5.56 -8.33
CA LEU A 153 -17.46 -5.79 -6.90
C LEU A 153 -18.38 -6.98 -6.64
N GLY A 154 -17.89 -7.95 -5.86
CA GLY A 154 -18.64 -9.13 -5.46
C GLY A 154 -19.67 -8.86 -4.37
N TYR A 155 -20.64 -9.77 -4.24
CA TYR A 155 -21.75 -9.71 -3.28
C TYR A 155 -21.31 -9.32 -1.84
N GLY A 156 -22.05 -8.40 -1.21
CA GLY A 156 -21.74 -7.87 0.12
C GLY A 156 -20.60 -6.84 0.18
N SER A 157 -19.94 -6.52 -0.94
CA SER A 157 -18.88 -5.51 -1.00
C SER A 157 -19.42 -4.09 -0.92
N ARG A 158 -18.61 -3.17 -0.39
CA ARG A 158 -18.94 -1.76 -0.23
C ARG A 158 -17.90 -0.86 -0.89
N GLY A 159 -18.39 0.12 -1.63
CA GLY A 159 -17.59 1.20 -2.19
C GLY A 159 -17.98 2.53 -1.56
N ILE A 160 -17.02 3.38 -1.25
CA ILE A 160 -17.26 4.78 -0.90
C ILE A 160 -16.40 5.65 -1.79
N VAL A 161 -17.03 6.62 -2.46
CA VAL A 161 -16.33 7.64 -3.23
C VAL A 161 -16.59 8.99 -2.57
N ALA A 162 -15.57 9.59 -1.96
CA ALA A 162 -15.69 10.93 -1.39
C ALA A 162 -15.30 11.98 -2.42
N THR A 163 -16.16 12.97 -2.61
CA THR A 163 -15.92 14.02 -3.60
C THR A 163 -16.62 15.32 -3.24
N ARG A 164 -16.19 16.41 -3.88
CA ARG A 164 -16.83 17.73 -3.83
C ARG A 164 -17.61 18.06 -5.09
N ASP A 165 -17.47 17.25 -6.14
CA ASP A 165 -18.06 17.51 -7.45
C ASP A 165 -19.38 16.75 -7.61
N LYS A 166 -20.48 17.50 -7.59
CA LYS A 166 -21.84 16.97 -7.77
C LYS A 166 -22.07 16.46 -9.19
N TRP A 167 -21.44 17.07 -10.20
CA TRP A 167 -21.52 16.62 -11.59
C TRP A 167 -20.78 15.30 -11.76
N PHE A 168 -19.59 15.16 -11.17
CA PHE A 168 -18.86 13.88 -11.14
C PHE A 168 -19.71 12.75 -10.55
N VAL A 169 -20.39 12.98 -9.41
CA VAL A 169 -21.32 11.98 -8.83
C VAL A 169 -22.43 11.59 -9.80
N SER A 170 -22.97 12.54 -10.59
CA SER A 170 -24.01 12.23 -11.59
C SER A 170 -23.54 11.33 -12.73
N GLN A 171 -22.22 11.26 -12.96
CA GLN A 171 -21.61 10.36 -13.95
C GLN A 171 -21.28 8.98 -13.37
N LEU A 172 -21.26 8.84 -12.04
CA LEU A 172 -20.99 7.57 -11.37
C LEU A 172 -22.28 6.75 -11.20
N GLN A 173 -22.18 5.43 -11.39
CA GLN A 173 -23.24 4.50 -11.03
C GLN A 173 -23.21 4.19 -9.52
N VAL A 174 -23.51 5.19 -8.69
CA VAL A 174 -23.64 5.01 -7.23
C VAL A 174 -25.06 4.63 -6.84
N ASN A 175 -25.20 3.84 -5.78
CA ASN A 175 -26.50 3.45 -5.24
C ASN A 175 -27.19 4.60 -4.51
N ASP A 176 -26.43 5.39 -3.75
CA ASP A 176 -26.94 6.52 -2.98
C ASP A 176 -25.86 7.59 -2.82
N THR A 177 -26.28 8.80 -2.47
CA THR A 177 -25.39 9.92 -2.16
C THR A 177 -25.69 10.47 -0.78
N TYR A 178 -24.67 10.53 0.07
CA TYR A 178 -24.72 11.21 1.36
C TYR A 178 -24.17 12.63 1.20
N GLU A 179 -25.04 13.64 1.35
CA GLU A 179 -24.61 15.04 1.41
C GLU A 179 -24.19 15.37 2.85
N VAL A 180 -22.90 15.64 3.06
CA VAL A 180 -22.35 15.92 4.39
C VAL A 180 -22.90 17.24 4.91
N ARG A 181 -23.57 17.17 6.06
CA ARG A 181 -24.13 18.35 6.74
C ARG A 181 -23.04 19.14 7.44
N GLU A 182 -23.14 20.45 7.35
CA GLU A 182 -22.34 21.39 8.13
C GLU A 182 -22.57 21.20 9.65
N LEU A 183 -21.69 21.79 10.47
CA LEU A 183 -21.83 21.75 11.92
C LEU A 183 -23.04 22.55 12.41
N THR A 184 -23.70 22.07 13.45
CA THR A 184 -24.67 22.89 14.19
C THR A 184 -23.96 24.02 14.92
N GLY A 185 -24.70 25.05 15.35
CA GLY A 185 -24.10 26.15 16.11
C GLY A 185 -23.40 25.69 17.39
N ALA A 186 -23.96 24.69 18.08
CA ALA A 186 -23.37 24.11 19.28
C ALA A 186 -22.08 23.34 18.97
N GLU A 187 -22.10 22.48 17.94
CA GLU A 187 -20.92 21.75 17.47
C GLU A 187 -19.79 22.70 17.02
N ALA A 188 -20.13 23.79 16.34
CA ALA A 188 -19.16 24.79 15.89
C ALA A 188 -18.48 25.51 17.06
N ILE A 189 -19.25 25.89 18.09
CA ILE A 189 -18.71 26.51 19.32
C ILE A 189 -17.81 25.54 20.08
N GLU A 190 -18.24 24.29 20.20
CA GLU A 190 -17.46 23.24 20.86
C GLU A 190 -16.13 23.00 20.13
N LEU A 191 -16.17 22.80 18.82
CA LEU A 191 -14.97 22.60 18.01
C LEU A 191 -14.05 23.82 18.07
N PHE A 192 -14.59 25.03 18.02
CA PHE A 192 -13.82 26.25 18.17
C PHE A 192 -13.09 26.31 19.51
N ASN A 193 -13.78 26.01 20.61
CA ASN A 193 -13.20 26.04 21.96
C ASN A 193 -12.07 25.04 22.12
N TRP A 194 -12.24 23.85 21.55
CA TRP A 194 -11.18 22.84 21.52
C TRP A 194 -9.92 23.35 20.83
N HIS A 195 -10.05 24.10 19.74
CA HIS A 195 -8.90 24.62 19.01
C HIS A 195 -8.33 25.93 19.56
N ALA A 196 -9.14 26.76 20.22
CA ALA A 196 -8.70 28.04 20.80
C ALA A 196 -8.22 27.94 22.27
N PHE A 197 -8.76 27.00 23.04
CA PHE A 197 -8.47 26.85 24.47
C PHE A 197 -7.96 25.47 24.88
N LEU A 198 -7.91 24.51 23.94
CA LEU A 198 -7.56 23.11 24.21
C LEU A 198 -8.52 22.45 25.23
N LYS A 199 -9.75 22.96 25.31
CA LYS A 199 -10.82 22.53 26.23
C LYS A 199 -12.18 22.65 25.55
N GLN A 200 -13.11 21.78 25.93
CA GLN A 200 -14.49 21.79 25.41
C GLN A 200 -15.24 23.12 25.66
N LYS A 201 -14.91 23.82 26.76
CA LYS A 201 -15.52 25.10 27.13
C LYS A 201 -14.46 26.18 27.30
N SER A 202 -14.77 27.37 26.80
CA SER A 202 -13.98 28.59 27.01
C SER A 202 -14.02 29.05 28.47
N PRO A 203 -12.99 29.74 28.96
CA PRO A 203 -13.06 30.48 30.23
C PRO A 203 -14.20 31.50 30.25
N SER A 204 -14.79 31.76 31.41
CA SER A 204 -15.96 32.66 31.55
C SER A 204 -15.72 34.08 31.00
N CYS A 205 -14.50 34.60 31.10
CA CYS A 205 -14.15 35.92 30.56
C CYS A 205 -14.08 35.97 29.02
N PHE A 206 -13.92 34.82 28.35
CA PHE A 206 -13.89 34.72 26.89
C PHE A 206 -15.16 34.12 26.28
N GLU A 207 -16.10 33.63 27.09
CA GLU A 207 -17.28 32.87 26.65
C GLU A 207 -18.11 33.61 25.60
N LYS A 208 -18.40 34.89 25.84
CA LYS A 208 -19.17 35.71 24.90
C LYS A 208 -18.45 35.88 23.57
N ILE A 209 -17.19 36.30 23.58
CA ILE A 209 -16.44 36.59 22.36
C ILE A 209 -16.08 35.33 21.59
N ALA A 210 -15.75 34.23 22.28
CA ALA A 210 -15.49 32.93 21.67
C ALA A 210 -16.74 32.39 20.94
N THR A 211 -17.91 32.52 21.56
CA THR A 211 -19.19 32.16 20.94
C THR A 211 -19.46 33.01 19.69
N GLU A 212 -19.28 34.33 19.77
CA GLU A 212 -19.49 35.23 18.64
C GLU A 212 -18.51 34.95 17.48
N VAL A 213 -17.24 34.66 17.78
CA VAL A 213 -16.22 34.30 16.78
C VAL A 213 -16.56 32.96 16.13
N ALA A 214 -16.88 31.92 16.92
CA ALA A 214 -17.22 30.60 16.42
C ALA A 214 -18.41 30.66 15.44
N VAL A 215 -19.46 31.41 15.80
CA VAL A 215 -20.63 31.61 14.93
C VAL A 215 -20.27 32.38 13.66
N ALA A 216 -19.38 33.37 13.74
CA ALA A 216 -18.95 34.17 12.59
C ALA A 216 -18.03 33.42 11.61
N CYS A 217 -17.31 32.38 12.07
CA CYS A 217 -16.48 31.51 11.24
C CYS A 217 -17.30 30.69 10.23
N GLY A 218 -18.61 30.56 10.42
CA GLY A 218 -19.46 29.67 9.62
C GLY A 218 -19.61 28.30 10.27
N ARG A 219 -19.98 27.29 9.47
CA ARG A 219 -20.30 25.94 9.96
C ARG A 219 -19.44 24.85 9.31
N ILE A 220 -18.40 25.24 8.57
CA ILE A 220 -17.42 24.33 7.99
C ILE A 220 -16.32 24.07 9.05
N PRO A 221 -16.13 22.81 9.50
CA PRO A 221 -15.16 22.46 10.54
C PRO A 221 -13.76 23.03 10.30
N PHE A 222 -13.25 22.91 9.08
CA PHE A 222 -11.88 23.32 8.78
C PHE A 222 -11.63 24.83 8.97
N GLU A 223 -12.60 25.68 8.63
CA GLU A 223 -12.50 27.14 8.84
C GLU A 223 -12.44 27.47 10.34
N ILE A 224 -13.29 26.81 11.13
CA ILE A 224 -13.35 26.95 12.58
C ILE A 224 -12.03 26.52 13.23
N ILE A 225 -11.47 25.39 12.78
CA ILE A 225 -10.19 24.85 13.25
C ILE A 225 -9.06 25.87 13.04
N VAL A 226 -8.95 26.44 11.83
CA VAL A 226 -7.87 27.37 11.46
C VAL A 226 -7.99 28.70 12.22
N VAL A 227 -9.20 29.23 12.41
CA VAL A 227 -9.40 30.46 13.18
C VAL A 227 -9.23 30.22 14.69
N GLY A 228 -9.74 29.11 15.21
CA GLY A 228 -9.55 28.71 16.61
C GLY A 228 -8.07 28.52 16.95
N ALA A 229 -7.34 27.78 16.12
CA ALA A 229 -5.89 27.58 16.27
C ALA A 229 -5.09 28.89 16.13
N HIS A 230 -5.57 29.84 15.31
CA HIS A 230 -4.98 31.18 15.22
C HIS A 230 -5.06 31.95 16.55
N LEU A 231 -6.20 31.86 17.24
CA LEU A 231 -6.46 32.50 18.54
C LEU A 231 -5.95 31.68 19.74
N CYS A 232 -5.40 30.49 19.51
CA CYS A 232 -4.94 29.61 20.56
C CYS A 232 -3.81 30.25 21.38
N GLY A 233 -4.03 30.38 22.69
CA GLY A 233 -3.09 31.00 23.62
C GLY A 233 -3.10 32.53 23.63
N GLU A 234 -3.97 33.17 22.83
CA GLU A 234 -4.04 34.63 22.75
C GLU A 234 -4.81 35.22 23.93
N VAL A 235 -4.12 35.99 24.78
CA VAL A 235 -4.67 36.55 26.01
C VAL A 235 -5.25 37.95 25.84
N ASN A 236 -4.95 38.65 24.74
CA ASN A 236 -5.39 40.02 24.50
C ASN A 236 -6.80 40.07 23.85
N PRO A 237 -7.85 40.54 24.55
CA PRO A 237 -9.21 40.58 24.00
C PRO A 237 -9.36 41.49 22.77
N SER A 238 -8.46 42.46 22.56
CA SER A 238 -8.49 43.33 21.38
C SER A 238 -8.29 42.54 20.08
N ILE A 239 -7.38 41.56 20.09
CA ILE A 239 -7.08 40.72 18.92
C ILE A 239 -8.30 39.87 18.55
N TRP A 240 -8.98 39.32 19.55
CA TRP A 240 -10.25 38.62 19.35
C TRP A 240 -11.32 39.52 18.73
N GLY A 241 -11.41 40.78 19.16
CA GLY A 241 -12.33 41.78 18.62
C GLY A 241 -12.02 42.15 17.16
N GLU A 242 -10.74 42.27 16.80
CA GLU A 242 -10.29 42.51 15.43
C GLU A 242 -10.64 41.34 14.51
N VAL A 243 -10.35 40.11 14.93
CA VAL A 243 -10.72 38.89 14.18
C VAL A 243 -12.23 38.81 13.97
N LEU A 244 -13.02 39.04 15.02
CA LEU A 244 -14.48 39.05 14.93
C LEU A 244 -14.99 40.12 13.95
N THR A 245 -14.40 41.32 13.96
CA THR A 245 -14.75 42.40 13.04
C THR A 245 -14.47 42.00 11.59
N LYS A 246 -13.30 41.42 11.31
CA LYS A 246 -12.95 40.89 9.98
C LYS A 246 -13.94 39.80 9.54
N LEU A 247 -14.28 38.85 10.41
CA LEU A 247 -15.24 37.78 10.12
C LEU A 247 -16.64 38.32 9.80
N ARG A 248 -17.11 39.33 10.55
CA ARG A 248 -18.40 40.01 10.27
C ARG A 248 -18.39 40.70 8.92
N LEU A 249 -17.31 41.38 8.55
CA LEU A 249 -17.20 42.00 7.22
C LEU A 249 -17.21 40.94 6.12
N ILE A 250 -16.52 39.81 6.32
CA ILE A 250 -16.50 38.70 5.37
C ILE A 250 -17.90 38.09 5.21
N SER A 251 -18.70 38.00 6.28
CA SER A 251 -20.08 37.47 6.18
C SER A 251 -21.01 38.26 5.26
N LEU A 252 -20.66 39.50 4.90
CA LEU A 252 -21.42 40.34 3.97
C LEU A 252 -21.14 40.04 2.50
N LEU A 253 -20.10 39.26 2.19
CA LEU A 253 -19.78 38.89 0.80
C LEU A 253 -20.81 37.91 0.25
N SER A 254 -21.24 38.14 -0.99
CA SER A 254 -22.25 37.30 -1.67
C SER A 254 -21.70 35.95 -2.14
N ASP A 255 -20.39 35.87 -2.45
CA ASP A 255 -19.75 34.64 -2.91
C ASP A 255 -19.19 33.81 -1.73
N GLU A 256 -19.68 32.59 -1.57
CA GLU A 256 -19.24 31.66 -0.53
C GLU A 256 -17.79 31.23 -0.68
N LYS A 257 -17.31 31.04 -1.91
CA LYS A 257 -15.91 30.68 -2.17
C LYS A 257 -14.97 31.80 -1.70
N ALA A 258 -15.31 33.05 -2.02
CA ALA A 258 -14.60 34.22 -1.50
C ALA A 258 -14.66 34.31 0.03
N ARG A 259 -15.80 33.96 0.66
CA ARG A 259 -15.92 33.93 2.14
C ARG A 259 -14.96 32.94 2.78
N THR A 260 -14.98 31.68 2.34
CA THR A 260 -14.05 30.64 2.83
C THR A 260 -12.60 31.08 2.68
N GLN A 261 -12.24 31.59 1.51
CA GLN A 261 -10.89 32.04 1.22
C GLN A 261 -10.47 33.18 2.16
N LYS A 262 -11.32 34.21 2.32
CA LYS A 262 -11.02 35.36 3.19
C LYS A 262 -10.97 34.99 4.67
N ARG A 263 -11.77 34.02 5.14
CA ARG A 263 -11.70 33.52 6.52
C ARG A 263 -10.36 32.86 6.80
N LEU A 264 -9.90 31.96 5.92
CA LEU A 264 -8.59 31.32 6.04
C LEU A 264 -7.43 32.33 5.94
N GLN A 265 -7.59 33.36 5.10
CA GLN A 265 -6.59 34.42 4.92
C GLN A 265 -6.34 35.21 6.20
N ILE A 266 -7.32 35.36 7.13
CA ILE A 266 -7.10 36.04 8.42
C ILE A 266 -5.91 35.43 9.17
N SER A 267 -5.85 34.10 9.24
CA SER A 267 -4.80 33.40 9.97
C SER A 267 -3.45 33.50 9.27
N VAL A 268 -3.42 33.58 7.93
CA VAL A 268 -2.20 33.72 7.13
C VAL A 268 -1.66 35.16 7.18
N ASP A 269 -2.52 36.17 7.07
CA ASP A 269 -2.16 37.59 7.14
C ASP A 269 -1.52 37.98 8.48
N ALA A 270 -1.89 37.29 9.55
CA ALA A 270 -1.35 37.52 10.88
C ALA A 270 0.01 36.84 11.14
N LEU A 271 0.50 36.01 10.21
CA LEU A 271 1.80 35.38 10.34
C LEU A 271 2.93 36.41 10.12
N PRO A 272 4.06 36.27 10.83
CA PRO A 272 5.30 36.96 10.46
C PRO A 272 5.75 36.60 9.04
N HIS A 273 6.52 37.49 8.42
CA HIS A 273 6.96 37.35 7.04
C HIS A 273 7.64 36.00 6.74
N ASP A 274 8.56 35.52 7.60
CA ASP A 274 9.24 34.24 7.39
C ASP A 274 8.27 33.04 7.38
N GLN A 275 7.25 33.04 8.24
CA GLN A 275 6.22 32.01 8.28
C GLN A 275 5.27 32.08 7.08
N GLN A 276 4.96 33.28 6.58
CA GLN A 276 4.19 33.44 5.33
C GLN A 276 4.95 32.86 4.13
N GLU A 277 6.25 33.14 4.05
CA GLU A 277 7.09 32.62 2.96
C GLU A 277 7.20 31.09 3.00
N ILE A 278 7.33 30.50 4.19
CA ILE A 278 7.30 29.04 4.38
C ILE A 278 5.95 28.45 3.98
N PHE A 279 4.84 29.07 4.39
CA PHE A 279 3.50 28.65 3.99
C PHE A 279 3.36 28.59 2.47
N LEU A 280 3.86 29.61 1.76
CA LEU A 280 3.84 29.65 0.30
C LEU A 280 4.75 28.60 -0.35
N ASP A 281 5.93 28.34 0.23
CA ASP A 281 6.83 27.29 -0.24
C ASP A 281 6.18 25.91 -0.17
N VAL A 282 5.50 25.58 0.94
CA VAL A 282 4.76 24.33 1.12
C VAL A 282 3.58 24.24 0.15
N ALA A 283 2.76 25.29 0.06
CA ALA A 283 1.56 25.29 -0.78
C ALA A 283 1.88 25.10 -2.28
N CYS A 284 2.98 25.70 -2.74
CA CYS A 284 3.27 25.79 -4.17
C CYS A 284 4.27 24.73 -4.66
N VAL A 285 5.34 24.46 -3.89
CA VAL A 285 6.53 23.74 -4.38
C VAL A 285 6.84 22.48 -3.56
N LEU A 286 6.79 22.56 -2.24
CA LEU A 286 7.32 21.52 -1.33
C LEU A 286 6.26 20.55 -0.77
N LEU A 287 5.07 20.47 -1.36
CA LEU A 287 4.06 19.53 -0.92
C LEU A 287 4.57 18.08 -1.10
N SER A 288 4.37 17.25 -0.08
CA SER A 288 4.82 15.85 0.00
C SER A 288 6.34 15.63 0.07
N GLU A 289 7.13 16.70 0.20
CA GLU A 289 8.56 16.62 0.52
C GLU A 289 8.79 16.40 2.02
N MET A 290 9.97 15.88 2.39
CA MET A 290 10.33 15.66 3.79
C MET A 290 10.45 16.98 4.56
N ALA A 291 9.75 17.08 5.70
CA ALA A 291 9.69 18.29 6.50
C ALA A 291 11.08 18.74 7.00
N GLU A 292 11.92 17.80 7.44
CA GLU A 292 13.28 18.10 7.89
C GLU A 292 14.18 18.58 6.73
N THR A 293 14.01 18.04 5.52
CA THR A 293 14.75 18.51 4.33
C THR A 293 14.38 19.95 3.99
N ALA A 294 13.09 20.29 3.98
CA ALA A 294 12.64 21.67 3.75
C ALA A 294 13.15 22.64 4.83
N LYS A 295 13.11 22.21 6.09
CA LYS A 295 13.59 22.98 7.24
C LYS A 295 15.07 23.33 7.14
N ARG A 296 15.93 22.39 6.70
CA ARG A 296 17.36 22.67 6.43
C ARG A 296 17.54 23.81 5.43
N ALA A 297 16.75 23.82 4.36
CA ALA A 297 16.80 24.85 3.33
C ALA A 297 16.35 26.23 3.84
N TRP A 298 15.29 26.29 4.65
CA TRP A 298 14.81 27.53 5.27
C TRP A 298 15.79 28.10 6.29
N VAL A 299 16.38 27.23 7.13
CA VAL A 299 17.39 27.64 8.12
C VAL A 299 18.62 28.20 7.43
N ALA A 300 19.08 27.58 6.33
CA ALA A 300 20.21 28.11 5.56
C ALA A 300 19.91 29.43 4.84
N PHE A 301 18.63 29.70 4.54
CA PHE A 301 18.19 31.01 4.05
C PHE A 301 18.18 32.08 5.16
N GLY A 302 18.14 31.67 6.44
CA GLY A 302 18.16 32.55 7.61
C GLY A 302 16.83 32.60 8.39
N TRP A 303 15.89 31.69 8.11
CA TRP A 303 14.60 31.64 8.81
C TRP A 303 14.64 30.80 10.09
N SER A 304 13.66 31.05 10.97
CA SER A 304 13.59 30.43 12.29
C SER A 304 13.37 28.91 12.21
N THR A 305 14.12 28.15 13.01
CA THR A 305 13.94 26.70 13.18
C THR A 305 12.58 26.31 13.76
N LYS A 306 11.88 27.27 14.40
CA LYS A 306 10.55 27.08 15.01
C LYS A 306 9.39 27.42 14.06
N ALA A 307 9.66 28.07 12.92
CA ALA A 307 8.62 28.59 12.05
C ALA A 307 7.66 27.50 11.52
N LEU A 308 8.19 26.34 11.11
CA LEU A 308 7.37 25.20 10.70
C LEU A 308 6.48 24.70 11.86
N GLY A 309 7.02 24.62 13.07
CA GLY A 309 6.26 24.21 14.26
C GLY A 309 5.06 25.14 14.52
N HIS A 310 5.26 26.45 14.40
CA HIS A 310 4.16 27.42 14.53
C HIS A 310 3.08 27.26 13.46
N LEU A 311 3.45 26.94 12.21
CA LEU A 311 2.47 26.67 11.16
C LEU A 311 1.67 25.39 11.42
N VAL A 312 2.32 24.36 11.98
CA VAL A 312 1.66 23.12 12.42
C VAL A 312 0.70 23.39 13.58
N ASP A 313 1.12 24.18 14.58
CA ASP A 313 0.28 24.56 15.71
C ASP A 313 -0.94 25.38 15.27
N LYS A 314 -0.79 26.25 14.28
CA LYS A 314 -1.89 27.02 13.67
C LYS A 314 -2.74 26.21 12.68
N SER A 315 -2.50 24.90 12.54
CA SER A 315 -3.21 24.01 11.61
C SER A 315 -3.13 24.46 10.14
N LEU A 316 -2.08 25.21 9.78
CA LEU A 316 -1.85 25.69 8.41
C LEU A 316 -1.03 24.70 7.57
N VAL A 317 -0.19 23.90 8.22
CA VAL A 317 0.62 22.83 7.63
C VAL A 317 0.46 21.59 8.52
N GLN A 318 0.56 20.40 7.94
CA GLN A 318 0.53 19.12 8.64
C GLN A 318 1.78 18.32 8.30
N ILE A 319 2.18 17.40 9.18
CA ILE A 319 3.26 16.44 8.93
C ILE A 319 2.66 15.05 9.09
N ASP A 320 2.76 14.22 8.04
CA ASP A 320 2.24 12.86 8.06
C ASP A 320 3.09 11.93 8.95
N GLU A 321 2.65 10.68 9.10
CA GLU A 321 3.38 9.67 9.88
C GLU A 321 4.78 9.34 9.33
N PHE A 322 5.04 9.67 8.06
CA PHE A 322 6.33 9.48 7.39
C PHE A 322 7.22 10.72 7.45
N GLY A 323 6.78 11.80 8.10
CA GLY A 323 7.53 13.05 8.22
C GLY A 323 7.43 13.98 7.00
N LYS A 324 6.46 13.78 6.10
CA LYS A 324 6.26 14.60 4.91
C LYS A 324 5.32 15.76 5.15
N LEU A 325 5.55 16.86 4.43
CA LEU A 325 4.74 18.06 4.47
C LEU A 325 3.41 17.83 3.75
N MET A 326 2.33 18.02 4.51
CA MET A 326 0.95 17.94 4.03
C MET A 326 0.26 19.30 4.25
N MET A 327 -0.72 19.62 3.43
CA MET A 327 -1.50 20.85 3.55
C MET A 327 -2.91 20.60 3.02
N HIS A 328 -3.92 21.10 3.74
CA HIS A 328 -5.30 21.01 3.30
C HIS A 328 -5.50 21.77 1.97
N ASP A 329 -6.29 21.20 1.06
CA ASP A 329 -6.50 21.73 -0.29
C ASP A 329 -6.91 23.21 -0.33
N LEU A 330 -7.76 23.66 0.59
CA LEU A 330 -8.19 25.05 0.66
C LEU A 330 -7.03 26.01 0.95
N LEU A 331 -6.12 25.64 1.85
CA LEU A 331 -4.94 26.44 2.16
C LEU A 331 -3.92 26.39 1.02
N ARG A 332 -3.80 25.23 0.37
CA ARG A 332 -2.95 25.08 -0.81
C ARG A 332 -3.42 25.98 -1.94
N GLU A 333 -4.71 25.99 -2.23
CA GLU A 333 -5.30 26.86 -3.25
C GLU A 333 -5.15 28.34 -2.88
N LEU A 334 -5.35 28.69 -1.60
CA LEU A 334 -5.09 30.03 -1.09
C LEU A 334 -3.64 30.47 -1.39
N GLY A 335 -2.65 29.67 -0.95
CA GLY A 335 -1.24 29.98 -1.16
C GLY A 335 -0.86 30.05 -2.64
N ARG A 336 -1.44 29.19 -3.48
CA ARG A 336 -1.22 29.19 -4.94
C ARG A 336 -1.78 30.43 -5.62
N GLN A 337 -2.97 30.90 -5.21
CA GLN A 337 -3.53 32.13 -5.75
C GLN A 337 -2.71 33.36 -5.35
N THR A 338 -2.28 33.43 -4.09
CA THR A 338 -1.36 34.47 -3.61
C THR A 338 -0.06 34.46 -4.41
N SER A 339 0.53 33.29 -4.61
CA SER A 339 1.77 33.14 -5.38
C SER A 339 1.61 33.50 -6.87
N ARG A 340 0.47 33.18 -7.50
CA ARG A 340 0.20 33.54 -8.91
C ARG A 340 0.12 35.05 -9.14
N ALA A 341 -0.48 35.78 -8.20
CA ALA A 341 -0.57 37.24 -8.29
C ALA A 341 0.83 37.90 -8.29
N GLU A 342 1.78 37.32 -7.56
CA GLU A 342 3.14 37.84 -7.43
C GLU A 342 4.17 37.13 -8.34
N SER A 343 3.77 36.00 -8.93
CA SER A 343 4.64 35.08 -9.70
C SER A 343 5.90 34.61 -8.96
N THR A 344 5.84 34.45 -7.64
CA THR A 344 7.01 34.17 -6.79
C THR A 344 7.33 32.68 -6.65
N ARG A 345 6.33 31.78 -6.59
CA ARG A 345 6.53 30.32 -6.55
C ARG A 345 5.71 29.65 -7.62
N LEU A 346 6.35 28.89 -8.49
CA LEU A 346 5.73 28.33 -9.68
C LEU A 346 5.88 26.81 -9.72
N TRP A 347 4.84 26.16 -10.21
CA TRP A 347 4.75 24.72 -10.41
C TRP A 347 4.22 24.45 -11.82
N MET A 348 4.24 23.19 -12.27
CA MET A 348 3.74 22.85 -13.60
C MET A 348 2.25 23.20 -13.78
N PRO A 349 1.84 23.79 -14.94
CA PRO A 349 2.65 24.07 -16.13
C PRO A 349 3.36 25.44 -16.12
N ASP A 350 2.98 26.37 -15.23
CA ASP A 350 3.48 27.75 -15.18
C ASP A 350 5.00 27.83 -15.01
N ALA A 351 5.58 26.87 -14.29
CA ALA A 351 7.02 26.74 -14.09
C ALA A 351 7.79 26.58 -15.42
N GLU A 352 7.25 25.87 -16.41
CA GLU A 352 7.93 25.68 -17.70
C GLU A 352 7.95 26.98 -18.51
N ILE A 353 6.86 27.74 -18.46
CA ILE A 353 6.76 29.07 -19.08
C ILE A 353 7.76 30.00 -18.42
N ALA A 354 7.86 29.97 -17.10
CA ALA A 354 8.75 30.83 -16.33
C ALA A 354 10.24 30.67 -16.67
N VAL A 355 10.67 29.45 -16.95
CA VAL A 355 12.03 29.19 -17.40
C VAL A 355 12.30 29.90 -18.74
N LYS A 356 11.31 29.91 -19.65
CA LYS A 356 11.43 30.54 -20.97
C LYS A 356 11.35 32.07 -20.93
N THR A 357 10.51 32.63 -20.06
CA THR A 357 10.21 34.08 -20.01
C THR A 357 10.97 34.85 -18.92
N ASN A 358 11.69 34.14 -18.05
CA ASN A 358 12.61 34.69 -17.05
C ASN A 358 11.94 35.55 -15.96
N PHE A 359 10.91 34.99 -15.31
CA PHE A 359 10.21 35.64 -14.18
C PHE A 359 11.09 35.79 -12.93
N LYS A 360 10.70 36.70 -12.04
CA LYS A 360 11.26 36.86 -10.69
C LYS A 360 10.74 35.75 -9.77
N VAL A 361 11.34 34.56 -9.88
CA VAL A 361 10.90 33.35 -9.17
C VAL A 361 11.81 33.06 -7.98
N GLN A 362 11.19 32.75 -6.84
CA GLN A 362 11.83 32.31 -5.60
C GLN A 362 11.80 30.78 -5.42
N GLY A 363 10.74 30.11 -5.87
CA GLY A 363 10.61 28.66 -5.81
C GLY A 363 10.09 28.08 -7.13
N LEU A 364 10.75 27.05 -7.66
CA LEU A 364 10.42 26.49 -8.96
C LEU A 364 10.31 24.96 -8.89
N SER A 365 9.14 24.42 -9.21
CA SER A 365 8.90 22.99 -9.35
C SER A 365 8.67 22.60 -10.81
N LEU A 366 9.64 21.89 -11.38
CA LEU A 366 9.62 21.33 -12.73
C LEU A 366 9.35 19.81 -12.71
N LEU A 367 8.85 19.29 -11.59
CA LEU A 367 8.51 17.87 -11.45
C LEU A 367 7.48 17.47 -12.51
N GLY A 368 7.77 16.39 -13.24
CA GLY A 368 6.93 15.89 -14.33
C GLY A 368 7.12 16.58 -15.69
N SER A 369 7.95 17.64 -15.78
CA SER A 369 8.30 18.24 -17.08
C SER A 369 9.20 17.31 -17.89
N LYS A 370 8.91 17.21 -19.19
CA LYS A 370 9.76 16.53 -20.19
C LYS A 370 10.60 17.52 -21.01
N ALA A 371 10.48 18.82 -20.71
CA ALA A 371 11.13 19.85 -21.49
C ALA A 371 12.65 19.88 -21.26
N VAL A 372 13.37 20.33 -22.28
CA VAL A 372 14.80 20.59 -22.20
C VAL A 372 15.00 22.05 -21.79
N PHE A 373 15.73 22.29 -20.70
CA PHE A 373 15.92 23.64 -20.19
C PHE A 373 17.34 24.19 -20.50
N PRO A 374 17.46 25.39 -21.08
CA PRO A 374 18.76 26.07 -21.23
C PRO A 374 19.27 26.56 -19.87
N ALA A 375 20.48 26.17 -19.47
CA ALA A 375 21.00 26.54 -18.16
C ALA A 375 21.22 28.03 -17.93
N ARG A 376 21.45 28.81 -19.01
CA ARG A 376 21.58 30.27 -18.91
C ARG A 376 20.33 30.92 -18.33
N GLN A 377 19.15 30.31 -18.48
CA GLN A 377 17.91 30.87 -17.95
C GLN A 377 17.86 30.79 -16.42
N PHE A 378 18.35 29.70 -15.81
CA PHE A 378 18.41 29.61 -14.34
C PHE A 378 19.36 30.65 -13.74
N ALA A 379 20.46 30.99 -14.42
CA ALA A 379 21.39 32.02 -13.98
C ALA A 379 20.76 33.41 -13.88
N LEU A 380 19.69 33.67 -14.64
CA LEU A 380 18.99 34.95 -14.64
C LEU A 380 17.96 35.06 -13.50
N MET A 381 17.55 33.93 -12.89
CA MET A 381 16.60 33.88 -11.77
C MET A 381 17.30 34.18 -10.44
N LYS A 382 17.67 35.44 -10.22
CA LYS A 382 18.52 35.90 -9.10
C LYS A 382 17.96 35.64 -7.70
N ASP A 383 16.65 35.45 -7.56
CA ASP A 383 15.97 35.26 -6.27
C ASP A 383 15.61 33.79 -5.98
N LEU A 384 15.96 32.87 -6.87
CA LEU A 384 15.56 31.46 -6.77
C LEU A 384 16.28 30.79 -5.58
N ARG A 385 15.52 30.28 -4.62
CA ARG A 385 16.00 29.56 -3.42
C ARG A 385 15.71 28.07 -3.42
N ILE A 386 14.63 27.64 -4.07
CA ILE A 386 14.19 26.23 -4.11
C ILE A 386 14.01 25.80 -5.57
N LEU A 387 14.68 24.71 -5.95
CA LEU A 387 14.58 24.12 -7.28
C LEU A 387 14.29 22.61 -7.18
N LEU A 388 13.13 22.20 -7.68
CA LEU A 388 12.74 20.78 -7.82
C LEU A 388 12.68 20.40 -9.29
N VAL A 389 13.43 19.38 -9.68
CA VAL A 389 13.55 18.91 -11.06
C VAL A 389 13.55 17.39 -11.07
N ASP A 390 12.92 16.76 -12.05
CA ASP A 390 12.95 15.29 -12.17
C ASP A 390 13.25 14.89 -13.60
N GLY A 391 14.40 14.23 -13.82
CA GLY A 391 14.78 13.70 -15.13
C GLY A 391 14.94 14.72 -16.27
N ALA A 392 14.77 16.03 -16.01
CA ALA A 392 14.87 17.05 -17.05
C ALA A 392 16.27 17.08 -17.68
N THR A 393 16.31 17.27 -19.00
CA THR A 393 17.54 17.22 -19.80
C THR A 393 17.98 18.62 -20.21
N GLY A 394 19.28 18.82 -20.38
CA GLY A 394 19.89 20.08 -20.83
C GLY A 394 21.33 19.83 -21.25
N LYS A 395 21.87 20.58 -22.22
CA LYS A 395 23.22 20.31 -22.76
C LYS A 395 24.37 20.74 -21.82
N SER A 396 24.10 21.61 -20.84
CA SER A 396 25.06 22.01 -19.80
C SER A 396 24.31 22.78 -18.73
N PHE A 397 24.44 22.42 -17.44
CA PHE A 397 23.94 23.13 -16.25
C PHE A 397 25.08 23.81 -15.50
N SER A 398 25.82 24.66 -16.19
CA SER A 398 27.04 25.27 -15.64
C SER A 398 26.79 26.43 -14.67
N TYR A 399 25.58 27.01 -14.63
CA TYR A 399 25.30 28.21 -13.84
C TYR A 399 24.01 28.07 -13.04
N PHE A 400 24.13 28.26 -11.72
CA PHE A 400 23.02 28.26 -10.77
C PHE A 400 22.98 29.60 -10.01
N PRO A 401 21.80 30.09 -9.62
CA PRO A 401 21.68 31.28 -8.79
C PRO A 401 22.20 31.01 -7.37
N LYS A 402 23.07 31.91 -6.86
CA LYS A 402 23.75 31.77 -5.56
C LYS A 402 22.81 31.77 -4.34
N THR A 403 21.56 32.16 -4.54
CA THR A 403 20.51 32.16 -3.50
C THR A 403 19.93 30.79 -3.21
N LEU A 404 20.24 29.76 -4.02
CA LEU A 404 19.72 28.40 -3.84
C LEU A 404 20.13 27.81 -2.50
N THR A 405 19.13 27.34 -1.76
CA THR A 405 19.30 26.57 -0.52
C THR A 405 18.87 25.11 -0.66
N LEU A 406 18.01 24.80 -1.65
CA LEU A 406 17.56 23.44 -1.95
C LEU A 406 17.61 23.15 -3.45
N ILE A 407 18.30 22.06 -3.81
CA ILE A 407 18.20 21.43 -5.13
C ILE A 407 17.77 19.98 -4.93
N SER A 408 16.58 19.64 -5.43
CA SER A 408 16.13 18.26 -5.56
C SER A 408 16.10 17.89 -7.04
N TRP A 409 16.99 16.99 -7.44
CA TRP A 409 17.17 16.55 -8.81
C TRP A 409 17.34 15.03 -8.91
N PRO A 410 16.33 14.25 -8.49
CA PRO A 410 16.34 12.82 -8.71
C PRO A 410 16.40 12.47 -10.20
N ARG A 411 16.98 11.30 -10.49
CA ARG A 411 17.13 10.75 -11.85
C ARG A 411 17.81 11.73 -12.82
N MET A 412 18.77 12.50 -12.32
CA MET A 412 19.55 13.43 -13.14
C MET A 412 20.17 12.67 -14.33
N PRO A 413 20.02 13.18 -15.56
CA PRO A 413 20.45 12.46 -16.76
C PRO A 413 21.97 12.46 -16.97
N PHE A 414 22.71 13.23 -16.17
CA PHE A 414 24.16 13.38 -16.29
C PHE A 414 24.92 12.29 -15.53
N TYR A 415 26.11 11.99 -16.02
CA TYR A 415 27.05 11.04 -15.39
C TYR A 415 27.94 11.70 -14.32
N TYR A 416 27.90 13.02 -14.21
CA TYR A 416 28.64 13.84 -13.26
C TYR A 416 27.73 14.96 -12.75
N VAL A 417 27.99 15.46 -11.54
CA VAL A 417 27.27 16.63 -11.02
C VAL A 417 27.84 17.89 -11.67
N PRO A 418 27.00 18.82 -12.16
CA PRO A 418 27.48 20.05 -12.77
C PRO A 418 28.35 20.88 -11.81
N ALA A 419 29.53 21.31 -12.27
CA ALA A 419 30.49 22.07 -11.46
C ALA A 419 29.93 23.39 -10.92
N GLY A 420 28.92 23.98 -11.59
CA GLY A 420 28.24 25.19 -11.11
C GLY A 420 27.60 25.04 -9.72
N ILE A 421 27.30 23.82 -9.27
CA ILE A 421 26.80 23.57 -7.91
C ILE A 421 27.87 23.91 -6.88
N LEU A 422 29.17 23.71 -7.16
CA LEU A 422 30.27 24.01 -6.23
C LEU A 422 30.36 25.50 -5.86
N ALA A 423 29.72 26.39 -6.63
CA ALA A 423 29.66 27.82 -6.35
C ALA A 423 28.53 28.22 -5.36
N LEU A 424 27.72 27.28 -4.87
CA LEU A 424 26.54 27.54 -4.04
C LEU A 424 26.84 27.40 -2.55
N ASP A 425 27.40 28.45 -1.95
CA ASP A 425 27.78 28.50 -0.53
C ASP A 425 26.59 28.43 0.46
N LYS A 426 25.39 28.80 0.02
CA LYS A 426 24.13 28.72 0.78
C LYS A 426 23.37 27.40 0.62
N LEU A 427 23.82 26.50 -0.25
CA LEU A 427 23.13 25.25 -0.52
C LEU A 427 23.13 24.38 0.75
N ALA A 428 21.95 24.01 1.23
CA ALA A 428 21.77 23.18 2.42
C ALA A 428 21.37 21.75 2.06
N VAL A 429 20.66 21.58 0.96
CA VAL A 429 20.14 20.29 0.53
C VAL A 429 20.50 20.06 -0.93
N LEU A 430 21.18 18.93 -1.18
CA LEU A 430 21.43 18.42 -2.52
C LEU A 430 20.92 16.98 -2.61
N ASN A 431 19.82 16.79 -3.34
CA ASN A 431 19.26 15.47 -3.62
C ASN A 431 19.47 15.10 -5.09
N LEU A 432 20.20 14.01 -5.31
CA LEU A 432 20.58 13.46 -6.60
C LEU A 432 20.15 11.98 -6.73
N GLY A 433 19.17 11.54 -5.93
CA GLY A 433 18.79 10.13 -5.87
C GLY A 433 18.42 9.51 -7.23
N TRP A 434 18.74 8.24 -7.44
CA TRP A 434 18.48 7.46 -8.65
C TRP A 434 19.17 8.00 -9.92
N SER A 435 20.19 8.83 -9.76
CA SER A 435 20.97 9.37 -10.88
C SER A 435 22.03 8.39 -11.36
N LYS A 436 22.49 8.55 -12.61
CA LYS A 436 23.51 7.67 -13.21
C LYS A 436 24.95 8.12 -12.93
N ILE A 437 25.16 8.94 -11.89
CA ILE A 437 26.45 9.54 -11.59
C ILE A 437 27.50 8.48 -11.24
N LYS A 438 28.71 8.65 -11.80
CA LYS A 438 29.88 7.82 -11.45
C LYS A 438 30.72 8.45 -10.34
N HIS A 439 30.85 9.77 -10.40
CA HIS A 439 31.57 10.61 -9.45
C HIS A 439 30.70 11.82 -9.11
N LEU A 440 30.68 12.21 -7.83
CA LEU A 440 29.93 13.39 -7.38
C LEU A 440 30.53 14.66 -7.97
N PHE A 441 31.82 14.88 -7.79
CA PHE A 441 32.53 16.01 -8.39
C PHE A 441 33.88 15.50 -8.86
N ASP A 442 34.12 15.56 -10.17
CA ASP A 442 35.48 15.45 -10.70
C ASP A 442 36.12 16.85 -10.61
N GLU A 443 37.40 16.93 -10.27
CA GLU A 443 38.11 18.22 -10.31
C GLU A 443 38.04 18.75 -11.75
N PRO A 444 37.46 19.94 -11.99
CA PRO A 444 37.39 20.49 -13.33
C PRO A 444 38.80 20.84 -13.80
N VAL A 445 39.08 20.52 -15.06
CA VAL A 445 40.30 20.96 -15.78
C VAL A 445 40.24 22.48 -16.07
N ASP A 446 39.07 23.12 -15.90
CA ASP A 446 38.84 24.54 -16.18
C ASP A 446 38.99 25.43 -14.93
N GLN A 447 39.86 26.44 -15.04
CA GLN A 447 40.40 27.26 -13.93
C GLN A 447 39.44 28.33 -13.34
N GLU A 448 38.19 28.44 -13.80
CA GLU A 448 37.27 29.52 -13.39
C GLU A 448 36.20 29.14 -12.33
N ILE A 449 36.03 27.85 -12.01
CA ILE A 449 35.02 27.38 -11.04
C ILE A 449 35.74 26.88 -9.77
N PRO A 450 35.25 27.16 -8.54
CA PRO A 450 35.87 26.62 -7.34
C PRO A 450 35.96 25.09 -7.40
N CYS A 451 37.18 24.54 -7.45
CA CYS A 451 37.40 23.11 -7.76
C CYS A 451 37.10 22.15 -6.59
N SER A 452 36.64 22.65 -5.44
CA SER A 452 36.50 21.84 -4.22
C SER A 452 35.10 21.87 -3.64
N ILE A 453 34.59 20.68 -3.29
CA ILE A 453 33.33 20.47 -2.57
C ILE A 453 33.26 21.25 -1.25
N GLY A 454 34.41 21.59 -0.64
CA GLY A 454 34.47 22.37 0.60
C GLY A 454 33.91 23.79 0.53
N HIS A 455 33.57 24.29 -0.66
CA HIS A 455 32.85 25.57 -0.81
C HIS A 455 31.37 25.48 -0.40
N LEU A 456 30.77 24.29 -0.36
CA LEU A 456 29.39 24.05 0.04
C LEU A 456 29.23 24.09 1.57
N ARG A 457 29.66 25.19 2.21
CA ARG A 457 29.80 25.32 3.67
C ARG A 457 28.48 25.21 4.44
N SER A 458 27.35 25.40 3.76
CA SER A 458 26.01 25.31 4.36
C SER A 458 25.34 23.96 4.17
N LEU A 459 25.97 23.01 3.46
CA LEU A 459 25.35 21.73 3.12
C LEU A 459 25.10 20.89 4.38
N GLN A 460 23.84 20.52 4.59
CA GLN A 460 23.33 19.76 5.72
C GLN A 460 22.80 18.39 5.30
N GLU A 461 22.33 18.23 4.06
CA GLU A 461 21.85 16.96 3.52
C GLU A 461 22.40 16.70 2.10
N LEU A 462 23.03 15.53 1.94
CA LEU A 462 23.47 14.99 0.66
C LEU A 462 22.78 13.64 0.42
N ASN A 463 21.90 13.57 -0.57
CA ASN A 463 21.20 12.35 -0.93
C ASN A 463 21.64 11.88 -2.33
N CYS A 464 22.26 10.71 -2.42
CA CYS A 464 22.60 10.03 -3.66
C CYS A 464 22.03 8.60 -3.70
N ARG A 465 20.96 8.33 -2.95
CA ARG A 465 20.30 7.01 -2.89
C ARG A 465 20.04 6.46 -4.28
N GLY A 466 20.39 5.20 -4.55
CA GLY A 466 20.14 4.53 -5.82
C GLY A 466 21.02 5.03 -6.97
N CYS A 467 22.11 5.75 -6.69
CA CYS A 467 23.14 6.03 -7.69
C CYS A 467 24.01 4.79 -7.91
N GLU A 468 23.47 3.79 -8.60
CA GLU A 468 24.07 2.45 -8.77
C GLU A 468 25.49 2.46 -9.37
N ARG A 469 25.87 3.54 -10.07
CA ARG A 469 27.18 3.70 -10.72
C ARG A 469 28.20 4.49 -9.90
N LEU A 470 27.81 5.02 -8.74
CA LEU A 470 28.69 5.83 -7.90
C LEU A 470 29.80 4.96 -7.31
N GLU A 471 31.05 5.18 -7.70
CA GLU A 471 32.17 4.31 -7.31
C GLU A 471 32.87 4.77 -6.03
N ARG A 472 32.93 6.09 -5.80
CA ARG A 472 33.63 6.73 -4.67
C ARG A 472 33.06 8.11 -4.36
N LEU A 473 33.23 8.56 -3.12
CA LEU A 473 33.01 9.95 -2.70
C LEU A 473 34.28 10.81 -2.94
N PRO A 474 34.17 12.15 -2.94
CA PRO A 474 35.34 13.03 -3.02
C PRO A 474 36.23 12.95 -1.77
N GLU A 475 37.55 12.96 -1.94
CA GLU A 475 38.51 12.87 -0.83
C GLU A 475 38.39 14.02 0.19
N ASN A 476 37.89 15.19 -0.23
CA ASN A 476 37.70 16.37 0.62
C ASN A 476 36.28 16.51 1.20
N ILE A 477 35.47 15.43 1.26
CA ILE A 477 34.11 15.48 1.81
C ILE A 477 34.08 16.02 3.25
N GLY A 478 35.12 15.75 4.04
CA GLY A 478 35.27 16.25 5.41
C GLY A 478 35.24 17.77 5.59
N ALA A 479 35.42 18.55 4.51
CA ALA A 479 35.28 20.00 4.56
C ALA A 479 33.84 20.48 4.82
N LEU A 480 32.84 19.60 4.65
CA LEU A 480 31.41 19.90 4.83
C LEU A 480 30.98 19.78 6.30
N THR A 481 31.54 20.59 7.19
CA THR A 481 31.37 20.42 8.65
C THR A 481 29.94 20.59 9.18
N ARG A 482 29.02 21.15 8.38
CA ARG A 482 27.58 21.27 8.70
C ARG A 482 26.72 20.09 8.20
N LEU A 483 27.33 19.11 7.53
CA LEU A 483 26.60 17.98 6.96
C LEU A 483 26.05 17.09 8.08
N GLU A 484 24.72 16.96 8.13
CA GLU A 484 23.99 16.21 9.17
C GLU A 484 23.51 14.85 8.67
N LYS A 485 23.25 14.72 7.36
CA LYS A 485 22.70 13.52 6.73
C LYS A 485 23.38 13.21 5.40
N ILE A 486 23.81 11.96 5.26
CA ILE A 486 24.29 11.38 4.01
C ILE A 486 23.48 10.11 3.72
N ASP A 487 22.80 10.07 2.58
CA ASP A 487 22.11 8.88 2.08
C ASP A 487 22.79 8.39 0.80
N LEU A 488 23.46 7.25 0.89
CA LEU A 488 24.15 6.54 -0.19
C LEU A 488 23.57 5.13 -0.37
N SER A 489 22.39 4.87 0.19
CA SER A 489 21.73 3.57 0.08
C SER A 489 21.52 3.17 -1.39
N LEU A 490 21.56 1.88 -1.71
CA LEU A 490 21.44 1.33 -3.06
C LEU A 490 22.53 1.80 -4.06
N CYS A 491 23.65 2.37 -3.59
CA CYS A 491 24.81 2.67 -4.43
C CYS A 491 25.67 1.40 -4.63
N SER A 492 25.18 0.49 -5.48
CA SER A 492 25.76 -0.85 -5.63
C SER A 492 27.23 -0.88 -6.08
N ALA A 493 27.73 0.12 -6.82
CA ALA A 493 29.13 0.21 -7.25
C ALA A 493 30.10 0.85 -6.24
N LEU A 494 29.62 1.39 -5.11
CA LEU A 494 30.44 2.12 -4.15
C LEU A 494 31.44 1.17 -3.47
N ARG A 495 32.74 1.47 -3.59
CA ARG A 495 33.80 0.55 -3.12
C ARG A 495 34.37 0.91 -1.74
N SER A 496 34.48 2.20 -1.45
CA SER A 496 35.10 2.73 -0.24
C SER A 496 34.54 4.10 0.14
N ILE A 497 34.74 4.47 1.41
CA ILE A 497 34.48 5.80 1.96
C ILE A 497 35.83 6.47 2.27
N PRO A 498 36.04 7.75 1.89
CA PRO A 498 37.30 8.45 2.13
C PRO A 498 37.51 8.73 3.63
N SER A 499 38.77 8.79 4.07
CA SER A 499 39.11 9.01 5.47
C SER A 499 38.67 10.37 6.00
N SER A 500 38.52 11.38 5.15
CA SER A 500 38.02 12.69 5.57
C SER A 500 36.58 12.68 6.10
N ILE A 501 35.81 11.60 5.89
CA ILE A 501 34.47 11.43 6.49
C ILE A 501 34.47 11.68 8.00
N GLY A 502 35.55 11.29 8.71
CA GLY A 502 35.66 11.48 10.16
C GLY A 502 35.68 12.94 10.62
N ALA A 503 35.96 13.89 9.72
CA ALA A 503 35.93 15.32 10.02
C ALA A 503 34.50 15.91 10.06
N LEU A 504 33.48 15.15 9.67
CA LEU A 504 32.08 15.58 9.66
C LEU A 504 31.47 15.55 11.07
N SER A 505 31.90 16.47 11.92
CA SER A 505 31.50 16.51 13.34
C SER A 505 30.00 16.67 13.57
N GLY A 506 29.24 17.20 12.60
CA GLY A 506 27.79 17.37 12.67
C GLY A 506 26.98 16.19 12.13
N LEU A 507 27.62 15.16 11.56
CA LEU A 507 26.91 14.07 10.89
C LEU A 507 26.13 13.24 11.91
N SER A 508 24.82 13.13 11.68
CA SER A 508 23.87 12.43 12.56
C SER A 508 23.31 11.16 11.92
N GLN A 509 23.24 11.10 10.58
CA GLN A 509 22.70 9.96 9.84
C GLN A 509 23.60 9.63 8.65
N LEU A 510 24.02 8.37 8.56
CA LEU A 510 24.77 7.80 7.44
C LEU A 510 24.12 6.48 6.99
N ASP A 511 23.49 6.48 5.83
CA ASP A 511 22.91 5.28 5.21
C ASP A 511 23.76 4.81 4.03
N LEU A 512 24.29 3.61 4.15
CA LEU A 512 25.12 2.89 3.19
C LEU A 512 24.49 1.53 2.82
N SER A 513 23.22 1.31 3.16
CA SER A 513 22.54 0.03 2.91
C SER A 513 22.55 -0.34 1.42
N ASN A 514 22.67 -1.63 1.12
CA ASN A 514 22.73 -2.19 -0.23
C ASN A 514 23.90 -1.65 -1.08
N CYS A 515 24.99 -1.18 -0.47
CA CYS A 515 26.26 -0.92 -1.15
C CYS A 515 27.04 -2.23 -1.37
N LEU A 516 26.61 -3.00 -2.38
CA LEU A 516 27.08 -4.38 -2.62
C LEU A 516 28.60 -4.52 -2.83
N GLN A 517 29.28 -3.46 -3.25
CA GLN A 517 30.73 -3.44 -3.52
C GLN A 517 31.58 -2.86 -2.38
N LEU A 518 30.96 -2.35 -1.31
CA LEU A 518 31.66 -1.70 -0.21
C LEU A 518 32.50 -2.73 0.55
N GLN A 519 33.82 -2.52 0.63
CA GLN A 519 34.74 -3.50 1.21
C GLN A 519 35.12 -3.20 2.66
N CYS A 520 35.30 -1.93 2.99
CA CYS A 520 35.69 -1.46 4.32
C CYS A 520 35.21 -0.02 4.58
N LEU A 521 35.10 0.32 5.85
CA LEU A 521 34.97 1.68 6.34
C LEU A 521 36.34 2.16 6.88
N PRO A 522 36.72 3.44 6.73
CA PRO A 522 37.96 3.94 7.29
C PRO A 522 37.87 4.07 8.81
N GLU A 523 39.00 3.93 9.52
CA GLU A 523 39.08 4.13 10.99
C GLU A 523 38.66 5.54 11.44
N SER A 524 38.68 6.52 10.55
CA SER A 524 38.18 7.85 10.86
C SER A 524 36.66 7.91 11.06
N VAL A 525 35.88 6.90 10.62
CA VAL A 525 34.43 6.83 10.90
C VAL A 525 34.14 6.85 12.40
N GLY A 526 35.01 6.28 13.23
CA GLY A 526 34.88 6.35 14.69
C GLY A 526 34.97 7.77 15.27
N GLN A 527 35.44 8.76 14.50
CA GLN A 527 35.50 10.17 14.93
C GLN A 527 34.13 10.87 14.86
N LEU A 528 33.13 10.24 14.26
CA LEU A 528 31.77 10.77 14.11
C LEU A 528 30.97 10.68 15.43
N THR A 529 31.36 11.45 16.44
CA THR A 529 30.80 11.37 17.79
C THR A 529 29.32 11.76 17.91
N HIS A 530 28.79 12.53 16.95
CA HIS A 530 27.38 12.94 16.88
C HIS A 530 26.50 12.02 16.04
N LEU A 531 27.08 10.98 15.42
CA LEU A 531 26.34 10.03 14.59
C LEU A 531 25.33 9.28 15.44
N ARG A 532 24.06 9.30 15.03
CA ARG A 532 22.94 8.61 15.70
C ARG A 532 22.54 7.35 14.97
N GLU A 533 22.64 7.36 13.63
CA GLU A 533 22.20 6.26 12.79
C GLU A 533 23.29 5.91 11.77
N LEU A 534 23.74 4.66 11.81
CA LEU A 534 24.63 4.06 10.82
C LEU A 534 23.96 2.80 10.25
N ILE A 535 23.57 2.86 8.98
CA ILE A 535 22.87 1.76 8.30
C ILE A 535 23.77 1.19 7.22
N LEU A 536 24.09 -0.10 7.32
CA LEU A 536 25.01 -0.84 6.45
C LEU A 536 24.38 -2.14 5.93
N ASP A 537 23.06 -2.33 6.09
CA ASP A 537 22.37 -3.55 5.69
C ASP A 537 22.69 -3.97 4.25
N ASN A 538 22.83 -5.26 3.98
CA ASN A 538 23.12 -5.86 2.68
C ASN A 538 24.42 -5.36 2.02
N CYS A 539 25.44 -4.97 2.80
CA CYS A 539 26.79 -4.73 2.29
C CYS A 539 27.56 -6.06 2.18
N ASP A 540 27.26 -6.84 1.15
CA ASP A 540 27.75 -8.22 0.97
C ASP A 540 29.29 -8.39 0.97
N ARG A 541 30.06 -7.35 0.65
CA ARG A 541 31.53 -7.37 0.59
C ARG A 541 32.23 -6.71 1.79
N LEU A 542 31.48 -6.15 2.73
CA LEU A 542 32.04 -5.50 3.91
C LEU A 542 32.72 -6.55 4.79
N LYS A 543 34.03 -6.42 5.01
CA LYS A 543 34.81 -7.46 5.71
C LYS A 543 34.81 -7.33 7.23
N ALA A 544 34.81 -6.10 7.73
CA ALA A 544 34.88 -5.78 9.15
C ALA A 544 34.38 -4.36 9.41
N LEU A 545 33.97 -4.11 10.66
CA LEU A 545 33.82 -2.76 11.20
C LEU A 545 35.17 -2.21 11.67
N PRO A 546 35.37 -0.88 11.68
CA PRO A 546 36.60 -0.26 12.18
C PRO A 546 36.74 -0.45 13.70
N ASP A 547 37.97 -0.62 14.20
CA ASP A 547 38.25 -0.81 15.64
C ASP A 547 37.82 0.40 16.49
N THR A 548 37.71 1.57 15.85
CA THR A 548 37.25 2.82 16.43
C THR A 548 35.72 2.96 16.52
N ILE A 549 34.92 1.97 16.10
CA ILE A 549 33.44 2.06 16.12
C ILE A 549 32.89 2.46 17.50
N GLY A 550 33.53 1.99 18.58
CA GLY A 550 33.16 2.29 19.97
C GLY A 550 33.27 3.76 20.38
N ASN A 551 33.94 4.60 19.60
CA ASN A 551 34.08 6.02 19.88
C ASN A 551 32.82 6.84 19.53
N MET A 552 31.89 6.26 18.78
CA MET A 552 30.63 6.93 18.37
C MET A 552 29.59 6.92 19.48
N MET A 553 29.89 7.59 20.60
CA MET A 553 29.05 7.57 21.82
C MET A 553 27.61 8.05 21.62
N GLY A 554 27.33 8.82 20.55
CA GLY A 554 25.99 9.27 20.17
C GLY A 554 25.13 8.22 19.44
N LEU A 555 25.71 7.08 19.03
CA LEU A 555 25.05 6.13 18.15
C LEU A 555 23.87 5.43 18.85
N ARG A 556 22.71 5.48 18.20
CA ARG A 556 21.45 4.86 18.67
C ARG A 556 21.04 3.69 17.81
N LYS A 557 21.42 3.68 16.53
CA LYS A 557 21.03 2.67 15.56
C LYS A 557 22.24 2.23 14.75
N LEU A 558 22.53 0.94 14.80
CA LEU A 558 23.57 0.29 14.00
C LEU A 558 23.00 -0.94 13.29
N HIS A 559 22.87 -0.87 11.98
CA HIS A 559 22.22 -1.91 11.17
C HIS A 559 23.23 -2.54 10.21
N LEU A 560 23.43 -3.86 10.30
CA LEU A 560 24.38 -4.66 9.52
C LEU A 560 23.76 -6.00 9.07
N SER A 561 22.43 -6.04 8.93
CA SER A 561 21.71 -7.21 8.42
C SER A 561 22.24 -7.60 7.04
N GLY A 562 22.33 -8.89 6.73
CA GLY A 562 22.74 -9.35 5.40
C GLY A 562 24.20 -9.05 4.99
N CYS A 563 25.05 -8.52 5.88
CA CYS A 563 26.48 -8.33 5.63
C CYS A 563 27.28 -9.64 5.73
N LYS A 564 27.19 -10.48 4.69
CA LYS A 564 27.70 -11.87 4.71
C LYS A 564 29.22 -12.02 4.83
N ALA A 565 29.99 -10.99 4.49
CA ALA A 565 31.45 -11.01 4.55
C ALA A 565 32.03 -10.51 5.88
N VAL A 566 31.18 -10.00 6.79
CA VAL A 566 31.62 -9.52 8.10
C VAL A 566 31.92 -10.73 8.98
N VAL A 567 33.20 -10.98 9.23
CA VAL A 567 33.69 -12.10 10.06
C VAL A 567 34.29 -11.66 11.39
N TYR A 568 34.31 -10.35 11.63
CA TYR A 568 34.87 -9.75 12.84
C TYR A 568 34.02 -8.56 13.30
N ILE A 569 33.69 -8.55 14.59
CA ILE A 569 33.11 -7.41 15.29
C ILE A 569 34.15 -6.93 16.31
N PRO A 570 34.54 -5.64 16.29
CA PRO A 570 35.54 -5.11 17.22
C PRO A 570 35.00 -5.05 18.66
N PRO A 571 35.83 -5.40 19.67
CA PRO A 571 35.43 -5.33 21.10
C PRO A 571 34.97 -3.95 21.55
N SER A 572 35.44 -2.89 20.90
CA SER A 572 35.04 -1.51 21.19
C SER A 572 33.54 -1.25 20.96
N LEU A 573 32.83 -2.11 20.22
CA LEU A 573 31.37 -2.04 20.07
C LEU A 573 30.67 -2.00 21.44
N SER A 574 31.25 -2.67 22.45
CA SER A 574 30.76 -2.66 23.84
C SER A 574 30.67 -1.26 24.48
N HIS A 575 31.40 -0.28 23.96
CA HIS A 575 31.42 1.09 24.48
C HIS A 575 30.16 1.90 24.07
N LEU A 576 29.36 1.41 23.12
CA LEU A 576 28.17 2.09 22.59
C LEU A 576 26.96 2.03 23.54
N SER A 577 27.09 2.65 24.71
CA SER A 577 26.08 2.60 25.78
C SER A 577 24.71 3.22 25.42
N ASN A 578 24.65 4.09 24.42
CA ASN A 578 23.40 4.73 23.94
C ASN A 578 22.68 3.95 22.83
N LEU A 579 23.21 2.79 22.42
CA LEU A 579 22.66 2.01 21.33
C LEU A 579 21.28 1.43 21.71
N GLN A 580 20.29 1.64 20.85
CA GLN A 580 18.89 1.24 21.03
C GLN A 580 18.45 0.19 20.01
N GLU A 581 19.00 0.26 18.79
CA GLU A 581 18.74 -0.69 17.71
C GLU A 581 20.04 -1.27 17.18
N LEU A 582 20.12 -2.60 17.15
CA LEU A 582 21.26 -3.32 16.61
C LEU A 582 20.78 -4.46 15.72
N SER A 583 21.30 -4.52 14.49
CA SER A 583 21.05 -5.62 13.56
C SER A 583 22.39 -6.19 13.08
N LEU A 584 22.58 -7.51 13.18
CA LEU A 584 23.84 -8.20 12.85
C LEU A 584 23.56 -9.52 12.12
N SER A 585 24.51 -9.95 11.29
CA SER A 585 24.56 -11.33 10.76
C SER A 585 25.64 -12.12 11.49
N ALA A 586 25.25 -13.22 12.16
CA ALA A 586 26.11 -14.05 12.99
C ALA A 586 26.97 -15.06 12.19
N LYS A 587 26.84 -15.09 10.86
CA LYS A 587 27.51 -16.10 10.04
C LYS A 587 29.03 -16.00 10.15
N GLY A 588 29.64 -16.97 10.83
CA GLY A 588 31.09 -17.05 10.98
C GLY A 588 31.68 -16.04 11.98
N LEU A 589 30.86 -15.43 12.84
CA LEU A 589 31.32 -14.54 13.92
C LEU A 589 31.62 -15.34 15.20
N PRO A 590 32.90 -15.50 15.62
CA PRO A 590 33.23 -16.04 16.93
C PRO A 590 32.95 -15.02 18.05
N ASN A 591 32.58 -15.49 19.24
CA ASN A 591 32.50 -14.71 20.49
C ASN A 591 31.65 -13.43 20.43
N VAL A 592 30.52 -13.46 19.71
CA VAL A 592 29.55 -12.35 19.65
C VAL A 592 29.01 -11.97 21.05
N ALA A 593 28.93 -12.94 21.97
CA ALA A 593 28.43 -12.73 23.32
C ALA A 593 29.24 -11.68 24.11
N ASP A 594 30.56 -11.83 24.18
CA ASP A 594 31.46 -11.01 25.01
C ASP A 594 31.36 -9.51 24.69
N CYS A 595 31.13 -9.18 23.42
CA CYS A 595 31.03 -7.78 22.98
C CYS A 595 29.64 -7.18 23.24
N LEU A 596 28.58 -7.98 23.14
CA LEU A 596 27.20 -7.49 23.17
C LEU A 596 26.60 -7.42 24.57
N GLU A 597 27.08 -8.19 25.55
CA GLU A 597 26.55 -8.23 26.93
C GLU A 597 26.43 -6.84 27.59
N SER A 598 27.33 -5.93 27.24
CA SER A 598 27.39 -4.55 27.75
C SER A 598 26.29 -3.63 27.20
N LEU A 599 25.62 -3.99 26.10
CA LEU A 599 24.65 -3.15 25.39
C LEU A 599 23.23 -3.25 26.01
N VAL A 600 23.15 -3.01 27.32
CA VAL A 600 21.91 -3.17 28.10
C VAL A 600 20.77 -2.25 27.67
N GLY A 601 21.07 -1.17 26.94
CA GLY A 601 20.11 -0.15 26.46
C GLY A 601 19.28 -0.55 25.24
N LEU A 602 19.55 -1.72 24.64
CA LEU A 602 18.87 -2.18 23.43
C LEU A 602 17.37 -2.36 23.63
N ARG A 603 16.61 -1.87 22.65
CA ARG A 603 15.15 -1.98 22.54
C ARG A 603 14.72 -2.84 21.35
N HIS A 604 15.53 -2.85 20.30
CA HIS A 604 15.37 -3.67 19.10
C HIS A 604 16.68 -4.39 18.82
N PHE A 605 16.63 -5.71 18.71
CA PHE A 605 17.80 -6.52 18.42
C PHE A 605 17.47 -7.56 17.36
N GLU A 606 18.24 -7.56 16.29
CA GLU A 606 18.13 -8.54 15.21
C GLU A 606 19.46 -9.28 15.04
N LEU A 607 19.38 -10.59 15.04
CA LEU A 607 20.51 -11.46 14.81
C LEU A 607 20.15 -12.51 13.75
N PHE A 608 20.74 -12.36 12.57
CA PHE A 608 20.47 -13.21 11.42
C PHE A 608 21.52 -14.30 11.25
N GLU A 609 21.16 -15.40 10.59
CA GLU A 609 22.09 -16.47 10.21
C GLU A 609 22.88 -17.06 11.39
N ILE A 610 22.16 -17.33 12.49
CA ILE A 610 22.74 -17.88 13.71
C ILE A 610 23.06 -19.36 13.48
N GLY A 611 24.28 -19.65 13.03
CA GLY A 611 24.75 -21.03 12.87
C GLY A 611 24.82 -21.79 14.20
N THR A 612 25.18 -23.08 14.15
CA THR A 612 25.26 -23.98 15.32
C THR A 612 26.28 -23.57 16.39
N CYS A 613 27.15 -22.59 16.12
CA CYS A 613 28.26 -22.22 17.00
C CYS A 613 27.99 -21.01 17.93
N THR A 614 26.90 -20.25 17.73
CA THR A 614 26.66 -19.01 18.50
C THR A 614 25.59 -19.24 19.56
N LYS A 615 26.00 -19.31 20.83
CA LYS A 615 25.06 -19.29 21.97
C LYS A 615 24.46 -17.89 22.11
N ILE A 616 23.14 -17.81 22.22
CA ILE A 616 22.39 -16.55 22.34
C ILE A 616 22.11 -16.20 23.81
N ASP A 617 22.69 -16.93 24.76
CA ASP A 617 22.33 -16.82 26.18
C ASP A 617 22.45 -15.38 26.71
N PHE A 618 23.45 -14.62 26.25
CA PHE A 618 23.67 -13.20 26.61
C PHE A 618 22.47 -12.25 26.42
N VAL A 619 21.43 -12.63 25.66
CA VAL A 619 20.24 -11.78 25.47
C VAL A 619 19.54 -11.43 26.78
N TYR A 620 19.68 -12.21 27.86
CA TYR A 620 19.10 -11.85 29.18
C TYR A 620 19.60 -10.49 29.69
N CYS A 621 20.76 -10.01 29.21
CA CYS A 621 21.30 -8.70 29.58
C CYS A 621 20.43 -7.53 29.06
N PHE A 622 19.63 -7.73 28.00
CA PHE A 622 18.84 -6.68 27.34
C PHE A 622 17.48 -6.44 28.00
N LYS A 623 17.48 -5.96 29.24
CA LYS A 623 16.26 -5.80 30.06
C LYS A 623 15.19 -4.86 29.47
N TYR A 624 15.56 -3.97 28.55
CA TYR A 624 14.67 -3.04 27.88
C TYR A 624 14.21 -3.50 26.49
N LEU A 625 14.59 -4.71 26.07
CA LEU A 625 14.29 -5.23 24.74
C LEU A 625 12.79 -5.42 24.54
N GLN A 626 12.27 -4.81 23.49
CA GLN A 626 10.85 -4.89 23.10
C GLN A 626 10.65 -5.77 21.88
N GLU A 627 11.64 -5.83 21.00
CA GLU A 627 11.59 -6.54 19.74
C GLU A 627 12.88 -7.36 19.57
N LEU A 628 12.71 -8.67 19.34
CA LEU A 628 13.80 -9.62 19.13
C LEU A 628 13.56 -10.39 17.85
N TYR A 629 14.51 -10.30 16.92
CA TYR A 629 14.51 -11.08 15.69
C TYR A 629 15.68 -12.04 15.66
N LEU A 630 15.38 -13.33 15.52
CA LEU A 630 16.35 -14.41 15.36
C LEU A 630 15.99 -15.20 14.10
N SER A 631 16.99 -15.57 13.30
CA SER A 631 16.75 -16.45 12.15
C SER A 631 17.81 -17.52 11.97
N LYS A 632 17.39 -18.62 11.35
CA LYS A 632 18.18 -19.85 11.14
C LYS A 632 18.69 -20.47 12.45
N ILE A 633 17.93 -20.34 13.54
CA ILE A 633 18.29 -20.96 14.83
C ILE A 633 17.96 -22.46 14.85
N GLU A 634 18.70 -23.22 15.64
CA GLU A 634 18.38 -24.63 15.94
C GLU A 634 17.36 -24.74 17.08
N LYS A 635 17.52 -23.92 18.12
CA LYS A 635 16.60 -23.80 19.26
C LYS A 635 16.69 -22.40 19.89
N PRO A 636 15.57 -21.75 20.26
CA PRO A 636 15.61 -20.46 20.96
C PRO A 636 16.14 -20.66 22.39
N SER A 637 16.96 -19.74 22.92
CA SER A 637 17.50 -19.85 24.29
C SER A 637 16.39 -19.69 25.35
N GLU A 638 16.52 -20.40 26.49
CA GLU A 638 15.59 -20.27 27.63
C GLU A 638 15.66 -18.88 28.27
N TYR A 639 16.82 -18.22 28.19
CA TYR A 639 17.07 -16.86 28.68
C TYR A 639 16.21 -15.78 28.01
N ILE A 640 15.56 -16.06 26.88
CA ILE A 640 14.57 -15.17 26.27
C ILE A 640 13.37 -14.93 27.23
N THR A 641 13.11 -15.85 28.16
CA THR A 641 12.06 -15.68 29.18
C THR A 641 12.36 -14.58 30.20
N GLU A 642 13.63 -14.21 30.40
CA GLU A 642 14.05 -13.10 31.26
C GLU A 642 13.75 -11.72 30.65
N LEU A 643 13.39 -11.67 29.35
CA LEU A 643 13.08 -10.44 28.62
C LEU A 643 11.66 -9.93 28.92
N ILE A 644 11.48 -9.41 30.13
CA ILE A 644 10.17 -8.99 30.64
C ILE A 644 9.47 -7.86 29.85
N GLN A 645 10.19 -7.12 29.00
CA GLN A 645 9.64 -6.06 28.16
C GLN A 645 9.31 -6.52 26.72
N LEU A 646 9.61 -7.78 26.38
CA LEU A 646 9.50 -8.29 25.02
C LEU A 646 8.03 -8.34 24.56
N LYS A 647 7.75 -7.64 23.46
CA LYS A 647 6.41 -7.55 22.84
C LYS A 647 6.35 -8.31 21.53
N LYS A 648 7.44 -8.35 20.77
CA LYS A 648 7.52 -9.04 19.48
C LYS A 648 8.71 -9.98 19.44
N LEU A 649 8.46 -11.21 19.03
CA LEU A 649 9.48 -12.24 18.86
C LEU A 649 9.36 -12.84 17.46
N PHE A 650 10.43 -12.76 16.70
CA PHE A 650 10.56 -13.36 15.38
C PHE A 650 11.61 -14.47 15.46
N LEU A 651 11.24 -15.71 15.11
CA LEU A 651 12.14 -16.87 15.04
C LEU A 651 12.11 -17.49 13.63
N SER A 652 12.08 -16.66 12.59
CA SER A 652 11.81 -17.07 11.21
C SER A 652 12.98 -17.81 10.54
N LEU A 653 12.70 -18.49 9.42
CA LEU A 653 13.70 -19.23 8.63
C LEU A 653 14.48 -20.30 9.42
N SER A 654 13.90 -20.81 10.51
CA SER A 654 14.54 -21.76 11.42
C SER A 654 14.13 -23.19 11.06
N VAL A 655 14.78 -23.74 10.03
CA VAL A 655 14.43 -25.05 9.46
C VAL A 655 14.68 -26.20 10.43
N ASP A 656 15.59 -26.04 11.38
CA ASP A 656 15.96 -27.09 12.34
C ASP A 656 15.06 -27.12 13.59
N VAL A 657 14.28 -26.05 13.84
CA VAL A 657 13.35 -26.01 14.98
C VAL A 657 12.19 -26.96 14.72
N ARG A 658 12.26 -28.17 15.28
CA ARG A 658 11.19 -29.18 15.20
C ARG A 658 10.06 -28.91 16.18
N GLN A 659 10.38 -28.42 17.37
CA GLN A 659 9.40 -28.14 18.41
C GLN A 659 9.71 -26.79 19.03
N LEU A 660 8.69 -25.96 19.18
CA LEU A 660 8.82 -24.72 19.91
C LEU A 660 8.85 -25.02 21.42
N PRO A 661 9.87 -24.58 22.18
CA PRO A 661 10.04 -25.02 23.57
C PRO A 661 8.96 -24.54 24.53
N ASP A 662 8.64 -25.36 25.54
CA ASP A 662 7.58 -25.07 26.52
C ASP A 662 7.82 -23.78 27.33
N TYR A 663 9.07 -23.41 27.59
CA TYR A 663 9.35 -22.18 28.35
C TYR A 663 8.97 -20.90 27.61
N ILE A 664 8.75 -20.93 26.29
CA ILE A 664 8.37 -19.73 25.53
C ILE A 664 7.06 -19.13 26.03
N VAL A 665 6.21 -19.96 26.65
CA VAL A 665 4.92 -19.55 27.19
C VAL A 665 5.04 -18.65 28.43
N HIS A 666 6.24 -18.51 29.00
CA HIS A 666 6.52 -17.64 30.14
C HIS A 666 6.75 -16.16 29.75
N ILE A 667 6.82 -15.83 28.46
CA ILE A 667 7.00 -14.45 27.97
C ILE A 667 5.66 -13.69 28.04
N SER A 668 5.29 -13.28 29.26
CA SER A 668 3.94 -12.78 29.58
C SER A 668 3.50 -11.53 28.82
N ARG A 669 4.42 -10.67 28.37
CA ARG A 669 4.10 -9.43 27.62
C ARG A 669 4.09 -9.60 26.11
N LEU A 670 4.37 -10.81 25.60
CA LEU A 670 4.44 -11.08 24.18
C LEU A 670 3.09 -10.84 23.50
N ARG A 671 3.09 -9.99 22.47
CA ARG A 671 1.92 -9.64 21.66
C ARG A 671 1.98 -10.26 20.28
N GLU A 672 3.16 -10.45 19.73
CA GLU A 672 3.34 -10.96 18.38
C GLU A 672 4.45 -12.02 18.37
N LEU A 673 4.12 -13.20 17.83
CA LEU A 673 5.05 -14.31 17.67
C LEU A 673 5.07 -14.71 16.19
N TYR A 674 6.22 -14.56 15.55
CA TYR A 674 6.43 -14.88 14.16
C TYR A 674 7.37 -16.08 14.01
N LEU A 675 6.84 -17.15 13.42
CA LEU A 675 7.51 -18.42 13.14
C LEU A 675 7.45 -18.73 11.64
N HIS A 676 7.40 -17.70 10.79
CA HIS A 676 7.29 -17.91 9.35
C HIS A 676 8.55 -18.57 8.78
N ASP A 677 8.36 -19.47 7.82
CA ASP A 677 9.40 -20.27 7.17
C ASP A 677 10.18 -21.21 8.12
N CYS A 678 9.58 -21.59 9.25
CA CYS A 678 10.06 -22.68 10.10
C CYS A 678 9.61 -24.04 9.55
N ALA A 679 10.14 -24.43 8.39
CA ALA A 679 9.68 -25.62 7.65
C ALA A 679 9.82 -26.94 8.43
N GLY A 680 10.72 -27.00 9.43
CA GLY A 680 10.91 -28.16 10.30
C GLY A 680 9.94 -28.27 11.46
N LEU A 681 9.16 -27.22 11.77
CA LEU A 681 8.31 -27.17 12.96
C LEU A 681 7.16 -28.18 12.84
N GLU A 682 7.11 -29.12 13.78
CA GLU A 682 6.14 -30.22 13.86
C GLU A 682 5.03 -29.93 14.88
N THR A 683 5.37 -29.35 16.04
CA THR A 683 4.41 -29.08 17.13
C THR A 683 4.67 -27.77 17.89
N LEU A 684 3.62 -27.27 18.54
CA LEU A 684 3.64 -26.12 19.46
C LEU A 684 3.46 -26.57 20.92
N PRO A 685 3.82 -25.74 21.92
CA PRO A 685 3.63 -26.05 23.33
C PRO A 685 2.17 -26.34 23.67
N LYS A 686 1.92 -27.39 24.45
CA LYS A 686 0.55 -27.75 24.85
C LYS A 686 -0.16 -26.64 25.63
N CYS A 687 0.59 -25.81 26.36
CA CYS A 687 0.09 -24.70 27.17
C CYS A 687 0.30 -23.32 26.51
N ILE A 688 0.18 -23.21 25.17
CA ILE A 688 0.40 -21.94 24.46
C ILE A 688 -0.56 -20.83 24.91
N ASN A 689 -1.72 -21.19 25.47
CA ASN A 689 -2.68 -20.29 26.09
C ASN A 689 -2.12 -19.39 27.20
N LYS A 690 -1.01 -19.77 27.84
CA LYS A 690 -0.35 -18.94 28.86
C LYS A 690 0.21 -17.63 28.28
N LEU A 691 0.37 -17.52 26.96
CA LEU A 691 0.65 -16.26 26.27
C LEU A 691 -0.62 -15.39 26.17
N THR A 692 -1.11 -14.93 27.32
CA THR A 692 -2.43 -14.26 27.44
C THR A 692 -2.56 -12.94 26.68
N ASN A 693 -1.43 -12.30 26.34
CA ASN A 693 -1.40 -11.03 25.58
C ASN A 693 -1.17 -11.22 24.08
N LEU A 694 -1.01 -12.46 23.59
CA LEU A 694 -0.68 -12.72 22.20
C LEU A 694 -1.85 -12.36 21.28
N ARG A 695 -1.58 -11.48 20.32
CA ARG A 695 -2.53 -10.99 19.31
C ARG A 695 -2.27 -11.60 17.94
N ILE A 696 -1.01 -11.87 17.61
CA ILE A 696 -0.61 -12.42 16.32
C ILE A 696 0.27 -13.65 16.55
N LEU A 697 -0.14 -14.77 15.94
CA LEU A 697 0.67 -15.97 15.77
C LEU A 697 0.83 -16.27 14.28
N ASP A 698 2.03 -16.10 13.76
CA ASP A 698 2.35 -16.36 12.36
C ASP A 698 3.13 -17.67 12.22
N LEU A 699 2.52 -18.67 11.60
CA LEU A 699 3.08 -19.99 11.32
C LEU A 699 3.17 -20.24 9.80
N THR A 700 3.25 -19.16 9.01
CA THR A 700 3.31 -19.27 7.54
C THR A 700 4.50 -20.15 7.12
N ASN A 701 4.29 -21.06 6.17
CA ASN A 701 5.26 -22.01 5.63
C ASN A 701 5.86 -22.99 6.65
N CYS A 702 5.19 -23.25 7.78
CA CYS A 702 5.51 -24.36 8.69
C CYS A 702 5.05 -25.71 8.10
N GLY A 703 5.78 -26.20 7.10
CA GLY A 703 5.36 -27.32 6.26
C GLY A 703 5.12 -28.66 6.99
N LYS A 704 5.82 -28.91 8.10
CA LYS A 704 5.71 -30.14 8.90
C LYS A 704 4.72 -30.06 10.08
N LEU A 705 4.09 -28.91 10.31
CA LEU A 705 3.18 -28.73 11.45
C LEU A 705 1.94 -29.62 11.27
N THR A 706 1.75 -30.60 12.16
CA THR A 706 0.68 -31.61 12.00
C THR A 706 -0.62 -31.26 12.69
N GLU A 707 -0.56 -30.56 13.81
CA GLU A 707 -1.71 -30.20 14.65
C GLU A 707 -1.48 -28.88 15.39
N LEU A 708 -2.56 -28.26 15.84
CA LEU A 708 -2.53 -27.14 16.78
C LEU A 708 -2.96 -27.63 18.17
N PRO A 709 -2.36 -27.13 19.26
CA PRO A 709 -2.74 -27.53 20.61
C PRO A 709 -4.14 -27.01 20.96
N GLU A 710 -4.94 -27.82 21.68
CA GLU A 710 -6.32 -27.47 22.09
C GLU A 710 -6.38 -26.15 22.86
N SER A 711 -5.33 -25.83 23.62
CA SER A 711 -5.25 -24.60 24.40
C SER A 711 -5.26 -23.33 23.55
N ILE A 712 -4.93 -23.39 22.24
CA ILE A 712 -4.96 -22.21 21.36
C ILE A 712 -6.34 -21.55 21.33
N CYS A 713 -7.41 -22.34 21.49
CA CYS A 713 -8.79 -21.88 21.50
C CYS A 713 -9.14 -21.01 22.72
N GLN A 714 -8.33 -21.10 23.79
CA GLN A 714 -8.51 -20.34 25.02
C GLN A 714 -7.84 -18.95 24.96
N MET A 715 -7.17 -18.62 23.84
CA MET A 715 -6.45 -17.37 23.65
C MET A 715 -7.39 -16.23 23.22
N THR A 716 -8.08 -15.62 24.18
CA THR A 716 -9.10 -14.59 23.92
C THR A 716 -8.60 -13.32 23.23
N GLN A 717 -7.32 -12.99 23.38
CA GLN A 717 -6.69 -11.82 22.75
C GLN A 717 -6.15 -12.09 21.34
N LEU A 718 -6.18 -13.35 20.88
CA LEU A 718 -5.64 -13.72 19.57
C LEU A 718 -6.55 -13.18 18.46
N GLN A 719 -5.98 -12.27 17.66
CA GLN A 719 -6.66 -11.59 16.56
C GLN A 719 -6.31 -12.23 15.21
N LYS A 720 -5.09 -12.73 15.05
CA LYS A 720 -4.59 -13.26 13.78
C LYS A 720 -3.82 -14.57 14.00
N LEU A 721 -4.24 -15.61 13.30
CA LEU A 721 -3.55 -16.90 13.22
C LEU A 721 -3.27 -17.21 11.74
N ARG A 722 -2.00 -17.20 11.33
CA ARG A 722 -1.61 -17.41 9.93
C ARG A 722 -0.98 -18.78 9.75
N LEU A 723 -1.54 -19.58 8.83
CA LEU A 723 -1.11 -20.97 8.54
C LEU A 723 -0.93 -21.24 7.04
N LYS A 724 -0.72 -20.18 6.25
CA LYS A 724 -0.49 -20.33 4.81
C LYS A 724 0.74 -21.20 4.60
N GLY A 725 0.68 -22.26 3.81
CA GLY A 725 1.80 -23.16 3.55
C GLY A 725 2.02 -24.29 4.57
N CYS A 726 1.17 -24.44 5.59
CA CYS A 726 1.22 -25.58 6.54
C CYS A 726 0.60 -26.85 5.94
N ARG A 727 1.36 -27.58 5.12
CA ARG A 727 0.83 -28.70 4.31
C ARG A 727 0.63 -30.01 5.09
N ALA A 728 1.28 -30.18 6.22
CA ALA A 728 1.13 -31.39 7.04
C ALA A 728 -0.02 -31.33 8.04
N LEU A 729 -0.74 -30.21 8.14
CA LEU A 729 -1.80 -30.01 9.13
C LEU A 729 -2.96 -30.99 8.85
N LYS A 730 -3.27 -31.87 9.79
CA LYS A 730 -4.28 -32.95 9.61
C LYS A 730 -5.60 -32.67 10.32
N SER A 731 -5.54 -32.01 11.48
CA SER A 731 -6.69 -31.75 12.32
C SER A 731 -6.57 -30.36 12.96
N LEU A 732 -7.71 -29.85 13.40
CA LEU A 732 -7.82 -28.68 14.26
C LEU A 732 -8.41 -29.10 15.62
N PRO A 733 -8.14 -28.31 16.68
CA PRO A 733 -8.81 -28.41 17.97
C PRO A 733 -10.33 -28.57 17.88
N GLU A 734 -10.94 -29.32 18.80
CA GLU A 734 -12.41 -29.49 18.83
C GLU A 734 -13.12 -28.16 19.11
N SER A 735 -12.54 -27.35 19.99
CA SER A 735 -13.03 -26.02 20.36
C SER A 735 -12.62 -24.89 19.41
N ILE A 736 -12.18 -25.19 18.17
CA ILE A 736 -11.67 -24.16 17.24
C ILE A 736 -12.68 -23.06 16.92
N THR A 737 -13.97 -23.34 17.08
CA THR A 737 -15.06 -22.38 16.94
C THR A 737 -15.10 -21.32 18.04
N ASP A 738 -14.41 -21.52 19.16
CA ASP A 738 -14.38 -20.58 20.29
C ASP A 738 -13.42 -19.40 20.07
N LEU A 739 -12.54 -19.50 19.05
CA LEU A 739 -11.68 -18.39 18.63
C LEU A 739 -12.49 -17.16 18.22
N SER A 740 -11.91 -15.96 18.33
CA SER A 740 -12.55 -14.73 17.86
C SER A 740 -12.93 -14.81 16.37
N GLU A 741 -14.00 -14.11 15.96
CA GLU A 741 -14.43 -14.11 14.55
C GLU A 741 -13.32 -13.66 13.59
N GLN A 742 -12.56 -12.64 13.99
CA GLN A 742 -11.39 -12.16 13.26
C GLN A 742 -10.32 -13.26 13.10
N CYS A 743 -10.01 -14.00 14.18
CA CYS A 743 -9.04 -15.08 14.13
C CYS A 743 -9.53 -16.22 13.23
N ARG A 744 -10.79 -16.66 13.38
CA ARG A 744 -11.42 -17.68 12.52
C ARG A 744 -11.42 -17.27 11.05
N ALA A 745 -11.67 -16.00 10.74
CA ALA A 745 -11.59 -15.49 9.37
C ALA A 745 -10.17 -15.58 8.79
N THR A 746 -9.15 -15.20 9.56
CA THR A 746 -7.75 -15.34 9.11
C THR A 746 -7.32 -16.79 8.90
N LEU A 747 -7.72 -17.68 9.82
CA LEU A 747 -7.44 -19.11 9.76
C LEU A 747 -8.12 -19.77 8.54
N SER A 748 -9.42 -19.52 8.36
CA SER A 748 -10.21 -20.01 7.22
C SER A 748 -9.62 -19.54 5.88
N THR A 749 -9.25 -18.26 5.79
CA THR A 749 -8.62 -17.71 4.58
C THR A 749 -7.29 -18.40 4.26
N ALA A 750 -6.45 -18.65 5.27
CA ALA A 750 -5.18 -19.35 5.08
C ALA A 750 -5.38 -20.79 4.56
N LEU A 751 -6.35 -21.53 5.10
CA LEU A 751 -6.69 -22.89 4.68
C LEU A 751 -7.22 -22.92 3.24
N ARG A 752 -8.07 -21.97 2.85
CA ARG A 752 -8.56 -21.82 1.46
C ARG A 752 -7.44 -21.48 0.47
N ILE A 753 -6.49 -20.62 0.86
CA ILE A 753 -5.32 -20.32 0.01
C ILE A 753 -4.47 -21.59 -0.22
N ASN A 754 -4.31 -22.42 0.82
CA ASN A 754 -3.62 -23.71 0.69
C ASN A 754 -4.38 -24.65 -0.26
N SER A 755 -5.71 -24.75 -0.12
CA SER A 755 -6.52 -25.62 -0.99
C SER A 755 -6.45 -25.21 -2.46
N VAL A 756 -6.48 -23.92 -2.78
CA VAL A 756 -6.32 -23.40 -4.15
C VAL A 756 -4.96 -23.77 -4.72
N ARG A 757 -3.89 -23.68 -3.92
CA ARG A 757 -2.53 -24.06 -4.34
C ARG A 757 -2.45 -25.55 -4.65
N GLU A 758 -3.00 -26.40 -3.80
CA GLU A 758 -3.00 -27.86 -3.99
C GLU A 758 -3.88 -28.27 -5.19
N GLY A 759 -4.99 -27.58 -5.41
CA GLY A 759 -5.83 -27.75 -6.60
C GLY A 759 -5.07 -27.46 -7.90
N LYS A 760 -4.23 -26.41 -7.94
CA LYS A 760 -3.34 -26.11 -9.08
C LYS A 760 -2.26 -27.18 -9.30
N LEU A 761 -1.86 -27.89 -8.25
CA LEU A 761 -0.90 -29.00 -8.32
C LEU A 761 -1.55 -30.35 -8.66
N GLY A 762 -2.89 -30.41 -8.76
CA GLY A 762 -3.63 -31.65 -8.99
C GLY A 762 -3.85 -32.52 -7.75
N ASN A 763 -3.48 -32.03 -6.56
CA ASN A 763 -3.59 -32.76 -5.29
C ASN A 763 -5.01 -32.62 -4.68
N PHE A 764 -6.02 -33.18 -5.33
CA PHE A 764 -7.43 -32.98 -4.94
C PHE A 764 -7.80 -33.56 -3.57
N LEU A 765 -7.16 -34.65 -3.13
CA LEU A 765 -7.34 -35.19 -1.78
C LEU A 765 -6.89 -34.19 -0.70
N ARG A 766 -5.76 -33.51 -0.94
CA ARG A 766 -5.26 -32.49 0.00
C ARG A 766 -6.10 -31.23 -0.04
N MET A 767 -6.50 -30.80 -1.23
CA MET A 767 -7.46 -29.71 -1.41
C MET A 767 -8.74 -29.95 -0.59
N LEU A 768 -9.30 -31.16 -0.65
CA LEU A 768 -10.48 -31.54 0.14
C LEU A 768 -10.20 -31.53 1.65
N ALA A 769 -9.04 -32.04 2.08
CA ALA A 769 -8.64 -32.02 3.49
C ALA A 769 -8.55 -30.59 4.05
N ASP A 770 -7.91 -29.66 3.33
CA ASP A 770 -7.80 -28.25 3.75
C ASP A 770 -9.18 -27.57 3.81
N LEU A 771 -10.07 -27.87 2.87
CA LEU A 771 -11.44 -27.34 2.85
C LEU A 771 -12.31 -27.94 3.95
N ASN A 772 -12.09 -29.20 4.34
CA ASN A 772 -12.72 -29.79 5.51
C ASN A 772 -12.34 -29.05 6.78
N LEU A 773 -11.04 -28.77 6.98
CA LEU A 773 -10.57 -27.97 8.11
C LEU A 773 -11.17 -26.54 8.08
N ALA A 774 -11.20 -25.91 6.90
CA ALA A 774 -11.81 -24.57 6.76
C ALA A 774 -13.30 -24.56 7.15
N SER A 775 -14.04 -25.62 6.78
CA SER A 775 -15.47 -25.76 7.12
C SER A 775 -15.72 -25.96 8.62
N GLN A 776 -14.78 -26.58 9.34
CA GLN A 776 -14.85 -26.69 10.80
C GLN A 776 -14.67 -25.31 11.47
N VAL A 777 -13.80 -24.47 10.91
CA VAL A 777 -13.52 -23.12 11.44
C VAL A 777 -14.67 -22.15 11.16
N GLN A 778 -15.28 -22.22 9.98
CA GLN A 778 -16.39 -21.36 9.57
C GLN A 778 -17.55 -22.19 8.97
N PRO A 779 -18.37 -22.83 9.82
CA PRO A 779 -19.43 -23.73 9.37
C PRO A 779 -20.58 -23.00 8.62
N CYS A 780 -20.69 -21.68 8.76
CA CYS A 780 -21.73 -20.89 8.07
C CYS A 780 -21.23 -20.20 6.79
N ASN A 781 -20.03 -20.54 6.28
CA ASN A 781 -19.46 -19.88 5.11
C ASN A 781 -19.74 -20.67 3.81
N ALA A 782 -20.73 -20.22 3.04
CA ALA A 782 -21.17 -20.86 1.79
C ALA A 782 -20.06 -21.02 0.73
N ALA A 783 -19.05 -20.14 0.72
CA ALA A 783 -17.95 -20.23 -0.24
C ALA A 783 -17.09 -21.49 -0.01
N ILE A 784 -16.91 -21.90 1.25
CA ILE A 784 -16.11 -23.09 1.61
C ILE A 784 -16.78 -24.35 1.08
N PHE A 785 -18.10 -24.48 1.27
CA PHE A 785 -18.86 -25.62 0.75
C PHE A 785 -18.86 -25.66 -0.79
N THR A 786 -18.93 -24.49 -1.44
CA THR A 786 -18.81 -24.40 -2.90
C THR A 786 -17.45 -24.89 -3.37
N GLU A 787 -16.35 -24.43 -2.76
CA GLU A 787 -14.99 -24.89 -3.05
C GLU A 787 -14.83 -26.39 -2.77
N ARG A 788 -15.42 -26.88 -1.68
CA ARG A 788 -15.38 -28.29 -1.28
C ARG A 788 -16.09 -29.20 -2.29
N SER A 789 -17.23 -28.74 -2.82
CA SER A 789 -17.94 -29.46 -3.88
C SER A 789 -17.09 -29.63 -5.14
N VAL A 790 -16.26 -28.63 -5.48
CA VAL A 790 -15.35 -28.71 -6.62
C VAL A 790 -14.30 -29.78 -6.39
N ALA A 791 -13.72 -29.86 -5.19
CA ALA A 791 -12.76 -30.90 -4.83
C ALA A 791 -13.40 -32.30 -4.88
N LYS A 792 -14.59 -32.48 -4.29
CA LYS A 792 -15.33 -33.76 -4.30
C LYS A 792 -15.68 -34.20 -5.71
N ARG A 793 -16.17 -33.29 -6.56
CA ARG A 793 -16.44 -33.55 -7.98
C ARG A 793 -15.18 -34.04 -8.72
N LEU A 794 -14.02 -33.43 -8.46
CA LEU A 794 -12.75 -33.85 -9.07
C LEU A 794 -12.27 -35.22 -8.56
N LEU A 795 -12.75 -35.65 -7.39
CA LEU A 795 -12.55 -36.98 -6.83
C LEU A 795 -13.68 -37.97 -7.20
N ASN A 796 -14.57 -37.60 -8.13
CA ASN A 796 -15.74 -38.37 -8.57
C ASN A 796 -16.80 -38.64 -7.49
N ASP A 797 -16.81 -37.88 -6.39
CA ASP A 797 -17.88 -37.89 -5.38
C ASP A 797 -18.96 -36.87 -5.77
N PHE A 798 -19.82 -37.25 -6.72
CA PHE A 798 -20.88 -36.38 -7.24
C PHE A 798 -21.98 -36.11 -6.20
N ASP A 799 -22.41 -37.13 -5.45
CA ASP A 799 -23.46 -37.00 -4.44
C ASP A 799 -23.01 -36.11 -3.27
N GLY A 800 -21.78 -36.32 -2.78
CA GLY A 800 -21.21 -35.49 -1.73
C GLY A 800 -20.94 -34.05 -2.18
N ALA A 801 -20.64 -33.84 -3.47
CA ALA A 801 -20.51 -32.51 -4.05
C ALA A 801 -21.87 -31.78 -4.15
N LEU A 802 -22.92 -32.50 -4.55
CA LEU A 802 -24.27 -31.95 -4.63
C LEU A 802 -24.79 -31.56 -3.24
N GLY A 803 -24.60 -32.43 -2.25
CA GLY A 803 -24.96 -32.14 -0.86
C GLY A 803 -24.25 -30.90 -0.29
N ASP A 804 -22.98 -30.69 -0.63
CA ASP A 804 -22.26 -29.46 -0.25
C ASP A 804 -22.84 -28.22 -0.93
N LEU A 805 -23.23 -28.31 -2.21
CA LEU A 805 -23.81 -27.19 -2.94
C LEU A 805 -25.22 -26.84 -2.44
N ASP A 806 -26.00 -27.83 -2.03
CA ASP A 806 -27.30 -27.60 -1.40
C ASP A 806 -27.14 -26.95 -0.03
N ALA A 807 -26.18 -27.41 0.78
CA ALA A 807 -25.83 -26.74 2.04
C ALA A 807 -25.36 -25.29 1.79
N ALA A 808 -24.49 -25.07 0.81
CA ALA A 808 -24.01 -23.74 0.42
C ALA A 808 -25.17 -22.82 -0.02
N HIS A 809 -26.10 -23.35 -0.81
CA HIS A 809 -27.26 -22.62 -1.30
C HIS A 809 -28.23 -22.29 -0.16
N HIS A 810 -28.45 -23.20 0.80
CA HIS A 810 -29.24 -22.91 1.99
C HIS A 810 -28.61 -21.83 2.87
N LEU A 811 -27.28 -21.86 3.04
CA LEU A 811 -26.56 -20.83 3.80
C LEU A 811 -26.58 -19.47 3.11
N SER A 812 -26.49 -19.44 1.77
CA SER A 812 -26.51 -18.21 0.99
C SER A 812 -27.23 -18.41 -0.36
N PRO A 813 -28.56 -18.22 -0.40
CA PRO A 813 -29.36 -18.45 -1.62
C PRO A 813 -29.02 -17.52 -2.78
N SER A 814 -28.36 -16.40 -2.49
CA SER A 814 -27.97 -15.36 -3.44
C SER A 814 -26.54 -15.52 -3.98
N PHE A 815 -25.84 -16.59 -3.60
CA PHE A 815 -24.48 -16.85 -4.07
C PHE A 815 -24.49 -17.46 -5.48
N SER A 816 -24.40 -16.59 -6.50
CA SER A 816 -24.46 -16.99 -7.92
C SER A 816 -23.45 -18.08 -8.29
N SER A 817 -22.24 -18.05 -7.71
CA SER A 817 -21.20 -19.06 -7.93
C SER A 817 -21.61 -20.47 -7.44
N THR A 818 -22.38 -20.58 -6.36
CA THR A 818 -22.92 -21.87 -5.89
C THR A 818 -23.86 -22.43 -6.93
N LEU A 819 -24.81 -21.62 -7.41
CA LEU A 819 -25.80 -22.05 -8.39
C LEU A 819 -25.17 -22.41 -9.73
N MET A 820 -24.20 -21.62 -10.20
CA MET A 820 -23.43 -21.97 -11.41
C MET A 820 -22.70 -23.31 -11.24
N THR A 821 -22.06 -23.52 -10.08
CA THR A 821 -21.34 -24.78 -9.80
C THR A 821 -22.31 -25.96 -9.68
N ARG A 822 -23.50 -25.76 -9.09
CA ARG A 822 -24.56 -26.77 -8.96
C ARG A 822 -25.18 -27.12 -10.30
N GLY A 823 -25.47 -26.13 -11.13
CA GLY A 823 -25.93 -26.33 -12.50
C GLY A 823 -24.92 -27.12 -13.33
N ARG A 824 -23.63 -26.80 -13.21
CA ARG A 824 -22.56 -27.57 -13.87
C ARG A 824 -22.47 -29.01 -13.37
N LEU A 825 -22.62 -29.24 -12.07
CA LEU A 825 -22.60 -30.59 -11.51
C LEU A 825 -23.78 -31.42 -12.01
N LYS A 826 -24.99 -30.86 -11.99
CA LYS A 826 -26.21 -31.49 -12.50
C LYS A 826 -26.12 -31.81 -13.99
N TYR A 827 -25.52 -30.91 -14.79
CA TYR A 827 -25.20 -31.19 -16.19
C TYR A 827 -24.31 -32.44 -16.36
N LEU A 828 -23.25 -32.58 -15.55
CA LEU A 828 -22.39 -33.77 -15.59
C LEU A 828 -23.11 -35.05 -15.15
N MET A 829 -24.13 -34.93 -14.30
CA MET A 829 -24.99 -36.04 -13.88
C MET A 829 -26.11 -36.35 -14.89
N GLY A 830 -26.27 -35.54 -15.94
CA GLY A 830 -27.31 -35.71 -16.97
C GLY A 830 -28.68 -35.08 -16.63
N ASP A 831 -28.80 -34.37 -15.50
CA ASP A 831 -30.03 -33.64 -15.15
C ASP A 831 -30.02 -32.22 -15.75
N PHE A 832 -30.32 -32.17 -17.05
CA PHE A 832 -30.25 -30.92 -17.82
C PHE A 832 -31.33 -29.90 -17.43
N HIS A 833 -32.52 -30.34 -17.04
CA HIS A 833 -33.62 -29.44 -16.67
C HIS A 833 -33.29 -28.69 -15.37
N SER A 834 -32.85 -29.42 -14.33
CA SER A 834 -32.45 -28.79 -13.07
C SER A 834 -31.16 -27.98 -13.22
N ALA A 835 -30.26 -28.38 -14.13
CA ALA A 835 -29.06 -27.62 -14.45
C ALA A 835 -29.40 -26.25 -15.05
N LEU A 836 -30.36 -26.21 -15.99
CA LEU A 836 -30.81 -24.97 -16.63
C LEU A 836 -31.43 -24.01 -15.61
N ALA A 837 -32.32 -24.51 -14.75
CA ALA A 837 -32.96 -23.71 -13.72
C ALA A 837 -31.96 -23.05 -12.76
N ASP A 838 -30.91 -23.79 -12.35
CA ASP A 838 -29.85 -23.23 -11.51
C ASP A 838 -29.01 -22.17 -12.24
N LEU A 839 -28.72 -22.37 -13.54
CA LEU A 839 -27.97 -21.42 -14.35
C LEU A 839 -28.77 -20.14 -14.64
N ASP A 840 -30.08 -20.26 -14.84
CA ASP A 840 -30.98 -19.10 -14.97
C ASP A 840 -31.03 -18.29 -13.69
N ALA A 841 -31.19 -18.96 -12.54
CA ALA A 841 -31.11 -18.30 -11.24
C ALA A 841 -29.74 -17.65 -11.00
N ALA A 842 -28.64 -18.31 -11.38
CA ALA A 842 -27.29 -17.76 -11.29
C ALA A 842 -27.12 -16.50 -12.17
N HIS A 843 -27.69 -16.49 -13.38
CA HIS A 843 -27.63 -15.35 -14.30
C HIS A 843 -28.44 -14.16 -13.79
N ILE A 844 -29.62 -14.39 -13.21
CA ILE A 844 -30.42 -13.33 -12.57
C ILE A 844 -29.64 -12.68 -11.42
N LEU A 845 -28.93 -13.49 -10.63
CA LEU A 845 -28.14 -13.00 -9.50
C LEU A 845 -26.83 -12.32 -9.91
N ASN A 846 -26.27 -12.66 -11.08
CA ASN A 846 -25.06 -12.04 -11.62
C ASN A 846 -25.15 -11.83 -13.15
N PRO A 847 -25.85 -10.78 -13.61
CA PRO A 847 -26.07 -10.54 -15.03
C PRO A 847 -24.79 -10.10 -15.78
N ASN A 848 -23.79 -9.57 -15.07
CA ASN A 848 -22.54 -9.04 -15.63
C ASN A 848 -21.37 -10.04 -15.56
N ASP A 849 -21.66 -11.34 -15.38
CA ASP A 849 -20.63 -12.39 -15.43
C ASP A 849 -19.88 -12.36 -16.78
N ASP A 850 -18.63 -12.83 -16.81
CA ASP A 850 -17.74 -12.82 -17.99
C ASP A 850 -18.20 -13.78 -19.13
N GLY A 851 -19.49 -14.07 -19.23
CA GLY A 851 -20.08 -14.99 -20.20
C GLY A 851 -19.99 -16.46 -19.80
N LYS A 852 -19.47 -16.82 -18.62
CA LYS A 852 -19.30 -18.22 -18.17
C LYS A 852 -20.64 -18.87 -17.87
N ILE A 853 -21.52 -18.16 -17.16
CA ILE A 853 -22.88 -18.63 -16.86
C ILE A 853 -23.66 -18.80 -18.16
N LEU A 854 -23.64 -17.79 -19.03
CA LEU A 854 -24.34 -17.81 -20.32
C LEU A 854 -23.83 -18.94 -21.23
N SER A 855 -22.52 -19.13 -21.33
CA SER A 855 -21.94 -20.21 -22.14
C SER A 855 -22.34 -21.59 -21.62
N MET A 856 -22.32 -21.81 -20.29
CA MET A 856 -22.83 -23.05 -19.70
C MET A 856 -24.34 -23.23 -19.94
N ARG A 857 -25.12 -22.14 -19.85
CA ARG A 857 -26.56 -22.17 -20.14
C ARG A 857 -26.84 -22.62 -21.57
N ARG A 858 -26.10 -22.07 -22.55
CA ARG A 858 -26.20 -22.45 -23.96
C ARG A 858 -25.90 -23.95 -24.16
N VAL A 859 -24.88 -24.49 -23.51
CA VAL A 859 -24.57 -25.93 -23.57
C VAL A 859 -25.76 -26.76 -23.08
N VAL A 860 -26.32 -26.41 -21.92
CA VAL A 860 -27.47 -27.15 -21.36
C VAL A 860 -28.69 -27.06 -22.28
N LYS A 861 -28.99 -25.89 -22.84
CA LYS A 861 -30.09 -25.71 -23.82
C LYS A 861 -29.90 -26.56 -25.08
N VAL A 862 -28.67 -26.64 -25.62
CA VAL A 862 -28.37 -27.53 -26.76
C VAL A 862 -28.62 -28.99 -26.40
N MET A 863 -28.24 -29.44 -25.21
CA MET A 863 -28.50 -30.81 -24.76
C MET A 863 -29.99 -31.11 -24.55
N LEU A 864 -30.80 -30.09 -24.26
CA LEU A 864 -32.26 -30.18 -24.18
C LEU A 864 -32.95 -30.15 -25.55
N GLY A 865 -32.22 -29.84 -26.63
CA GLY A 865 -32.75 -29.74 -27.99
C GLY A 865 -33.19 -28.33 -28.41
N ASP A 866 -32.99 -27.31 -27.58
CA ASP A 866 -33.39 -25.93 -27.83
C ASP A 866 -32.42 -25.16 -28.75
N CYS A 867 -31.88 -25.84 -29.76
CA CYS A 867 -30.84 -25.32 -30.64
C CYS A 867 -31.27 -24.02 -31.36
N GLN A 868 -32.55 -23.89 -31.71
CA GLN A 868 -33.07 -22.70 -32.38
C GLN A 868 -33.06 -21.45 -31.48
N GLU A 869 -33.33 -21.62 -30.19
CA GLU A 869 -33.30 -20.52 -29.24
C GLU A 869 -31.86 -20.04 -29.02
N VAL A 870 -30.92 -20.98 -28.84
CA VAL A 870 -29.48 -20.68 -28.72
C VAL A 870 -28.95 -19.98 -29.97
N LEU A 871 -29.41 -20.40 -31.16
CA LEU A 871 -29.04 -19.77 -32.44
C LEU A 871 -29.50 -18.30 -32.49
N ASN A 872 -30.72 -18.03 -32.04
CA ASN A 872 -31.26 -16.67 -31.97
C ASN A 872 -30.50 -15.81 -30.96
N GLU A 873 -30.14 -16.36 -29.79
CA GLU A 873 -29.29 -15.67 -28.80
C GLU A 873 -27.92 -15.30 -29.39
N LEU A 874 -27.25 -16.23 -30.07
CA LEU A 874 -25.94 -16.00 -30.69
C LEU A 874 -25.99 -14.99 -31.84
N ASN A 875 -27.07 -14.98 -32.63
CA ASN A 875 -27.26 -13.97 -33.67
C ASN A 875 -27.35 -12.56 -33.08
N ARG A 876 -28.09 -12.37 -31.99
CA ARG A 876 -28.15 -11.07 -31.29
C ARG A 876 -26.80 -10.67 -30.72
N CYS A 877 -26.02 -11.61 -30.19
CA CYS A 877 -24.65 -11.33 -29.73
C CYS A 877 -23.75 -10.84 -30.86
N LEU A 878 -23.84 -11.45 -32.05
CA LEU A 878 -23.06 -11.06 -33.24
C LEU A 878 -23.57 -9.78 -33.91
N GLU A 879 -24.85 -9.42 -33.75
CA GLU A 879 -25.35 -8.09 -34.15
C GLU A 879 -24.70 -6.97 -33.31
N LEU A 880 -24.46 -7.22 -32.03
CA LEU A 880 -23.81 -6.27 -31.11
C LEU A 880 -22.28 -6.27 -31.26
N HIS A 881 -21.69 -7.43 -31.53
CA HIS A 881 -20.25 -7.63 -31.66
C HIS A 881 -19.92 -8.43 -32.93
N PRO A 882 -19.91 -7.78 -34.11
CA PRO A 882 -19.80 -8.45 -35.40
C PRO A 882 -18.48 -9.19 -35.64
N ASP A 883 -17.40 -8.79 -34.97
CA ASP A 883 -16.05 -9.31 -35.18
C ASP A 883 -15.60 -10.28 -34.06
N ASP A 884 -16.49 -10.64 -33.13
CA ASP A 884 -16.16 -11.53 -32.01
C ASP A 884 -16.05 -13.00 -32.47
N GLY A 885 -14.80 -13.47 -32.59
CA GLY A 885 -14.49 -14.81 -33.04
C GLY A 885 -15.02 -15.93 -32.13
N PHE A 886 -15.29 -15.67 -30.84
CA PHE A 886 -15.83 -16.68 -29.93
C PHE A 886 -17.31 -16.96 -30.19
N TYR A 887 -18.11 -15.93 -30.42
CA TYR A 887 -19.53 -16.13 -30.80
C TYR A 887 -19.66 -16.77 -32.18
N MET A 888 -18.77 -16.45 -33.13
CA MET A 888 -18.71 -17.13 -34.43
C MET A 888 -18.38 -18.62 -34.26
N LEU A 889 -17.41 -18.95 -33.40
CA LEU A 889 -17.08 -20.33 -33.07
C LEU A 889 -18.27 -21.06 -32.45
N GLU A 890 -18.94 -20.51 -31.42
CA GLU A 890 -20.14 -21.11 -30.81
C GLU A 890 -21.25 -21.34 -31.85
N ARG A 891 -21.50 -20.35 -32.72
CA ARG A 891 -22.55 -20.45 -33.75
C ARG A 891 -22.21 -21.48 -34.82
N GLY A 892 -20.95 -21.56 -35.24
CA GLY A 892 -20.46 -22.58 -36.17
C GLY A 892 -20.60 -23.99 -35.59
N VAL A 893 -20.24 -24.19 -34.33
CA VAL A 893 -20.42 -25.47 -33.62
C VAL A 893 -21.90 -25.83 -33.53
N LEU A 894 -22.76 -24.89 -33.12
CA LEU A 894 -24.20 -25.12 -33.03
C LEU A 894 -24.82 -25.50 -34.39
N LYS A 895 -24.48 -24.78 -35.45
CA LYS A 895 -24.94 -25.08 -36.82
C LYS A 895 -24.49 -26.45 -37.30
N THR A 896 -23.31 -26.90 -36.87
CA THR A 896 -22.84 -28.27 -37.11
C THR A 896 -23.77 -29.30 -36.46
N TYR A 897 -24.16 -29.08 -35.20
CA TYR A 897 -25.16 -29.92 -34.51
C TYR A 897 -26.54 -29.88 -35.18
N MET A 898 -26.92 -28.76 -35.80
CA MET A 898 -28.18 -28.62 -36.56
C MET A 898 -28.10 -29.14 -38.01
N ASN A 899 -26.99 -29.76 -38.42
CA ASN A 899 -26.74 -30.26 -39.77
C ASN A 899 -26.74 -29.16 -40.86
N GLN A 900 -26.43 -27.91 -40.51
CA GLN A 900 -26.30 -26.76 -41.42
C GLN A 900 -24.83 -26.58 -41.83
N LEU A 901 -24.26 -27.59 -42.48
CA LEU A 901 -22.81 -27.74 -42.65
C LEU A 901 -22.13 -26.59 -43.43
N LYS A 902 -22.77 -26.07 -44.47
CA LYS A 902 -22.22 -24.95 -45.27
C LYS A 902 -22.12 -23.66 -44.45
N ASP A 903 -23.17 -23.34 -43.69
CA ASP A 903 -23.22 -22.14 -42.85
C ASP A 903 -22.30 -22.29 -41.64
N ALA A 904 -22.16 -23.51 -41.11
CA ALA A 904 -21.21 -23.84 -40.06
C ALA A 904 -19.76 -23.59 -40.52
N MET A 905 -19.38 -24.06 -41.72
CA MET A 905 -18.05 -23.79 -42.28
C MET A 905 -17.78 -22.31 -42.48
N SER A 906 -18.79 -21.54 -42.91
CA SER A 906 -18.66 -20.09 -43.06
C SER A 906 -18.31 -19.43 -41.73
N ASP A 907 -19.05 -19.74 -40.66
CA ASP A 907 -18.80 -19.19 -39.33
C ASP A 907 -17.44 -19.63 -38.77
N LEU A 908 -17.05 -20.89 -38.97
CA LEU A 908 -15.75 -21.41 -38.52
C LEU A 908 -14.56 -20.78 -39.27
N ASN A 909 -14.73 -20.43 -40.55
CA ASN A 909 -13.71 -19.70 -41.31
C ASN A 909 -13.60 -18.24 -40.82
N CYS A 910 -14.71 -17.59 -40.47
CA CYS A 910 -14.68 -16.26 -39.85
C CYS A 910 -14.02 -16.33 -38.45
N ALA A 911 -14.35 -17.35 -37.65
CA ALA A 911 -13.70 -17.59 -36.35
C ALA A 911 -12.19 -17.81 -36.50
N LEU A 912 -11.75 -18.51 -37.55
CA LEU A 912 -10.33 -18.69 -37.88
C LEU A 912 -9.62 -17.38 -38.18
N GLN A 913 -10.27 -16.45 -38.90
CA GLN A 913 -9.70 -15.13 -39.19
C GLN A 913 -9.53 -14.28 -37.94
N SER A 914 -10.48 -14.38 -36.99
CA SER A 914 -10.47 -13.59 -35.75
C SER A 914 -9.58 -14.21 -34.65
N LEU A 915 -9.68 -15.52 -34.41
CA LEU A 915 -8.98 -16.23 -33.32
C LEU A 915 -7.67 -16.91 -33.74
N GLY A 916 -7.39 -17.04 -35.03
CA GLY A 916 -6.26 -17.79 -35.57
C GLY A 916 -6.42 -19.31 -35.48
N GLU A 917 -5.36 -20.04 -35.88
CA GLU A 917 -5.31 -21.51 -35.84
C GLU A 917 -5.23 -22.02 -34.39
N THR A 918 -6.39 -22.22 -33.77
CA THR A 918 -6.53 -22.79 -32.43
C THR A 918 -7.05 -24.22 -32.50
N TYR A 919 -6.80 -25.01 -31.45
CA TYR A 919 -7.28 -26.40 -31.36
C TYR A 919 -8.78 -26.50 -31.64
N GLU A 920 -9.61 -25.67 -31.00
CA GLU A 920 -11.06 -25.74 -31.08
C GLU A 920 -11.60 -25.38 -32.48
N VAL A 921 -11.08 -24.30 -33.08
CA VAL A 921 -11.49 -23.87 -34.43
C VAL A 921 -11.12 -24.94 -35.45
N VAL A 922 -9.88 -25.44 -35.42
CA VAL A 922 -9.41 -26.45 -36.38
C VAL A 922 -10.09 -27.81 -36.14
N LYS A 923 -10.32 -28.19 -34.88
CA LYS A 923 -11.08 -29.41 -34.50
C LYS A 923 -12.47 -29.41 -35.12
N HIS A 924 -13.22 -28.33 -34.97
CA HIS A 924 -14.60 -28.26 -35.48
C HIS A 924 -14.64 -28.13 -37.00
N ARG A 925 -13.66 -27.47 -37.63
CA ARG A 925 -13.52 -27.49 -39.10
C ARG A 925 -13.26 -28.89 -39.64
N ALA A 926 -12.33 -29.62 -39.03
CA ALA A 926 -12.05 -31.01 -39.38
C ALA A 926 -13.32 -31.87 -39.32
N TYR A 927 -14.16 -31.63 -38.32
CA TYR A 927 -15.42 -32.35 -38.17
C TYR A 927 -16.44 -32.04 -39.27
N VAL A 928 -16.61 -30.77 -39.62
CA VAL A 928 -17.57 -30.39 -40.65
C VAL A 928 -17.11 -30.91 -42.02
N GLU A 929 -15.81 -30.88 -42.32
CA GLU A 929 -15.27 -31.48 -43.56
C GLU A 929 -15.52 -32.98 -43.65
N HIS A 930 -15.41 -33.70 -42.52
CA HIS A 930 -15.79 -35.12 -42.47
C HIS A 930 -17.29 -35.31 -42.75
N LEU A 931 -18.16 -34.51 -42.14
CA LEU A 931 -19.60 -34.57 -42.38
C LEU A 931 -19.99 -34.20 -43.82
N LEU A 932 -19.17 -33.39 -44.51
CA LEU A 932 -19.31 -33.06 -45.93
C LEU A 932 -18.77 -34.14 -46.87
N GLY A 933 -18.06 -35.15 -46.34
CA GLY A 933 -17.55 -36.30 -47.09
C GLY A 933 -16.10 -36.16 -47.61
N ASP A 934 -15.35 -35.12 -47.21
CA ASP A 934 -13.93 -34.96 -47.55
C ASP A 934 -13.02 -35.48 -46.42
N ASP A 935 -13.00 -36.81 -46.27
CA ASP A 935 -12.23 -37.48 -45.23
C ASP A 935 -10.72 -37.22 -45.30
N LYS A 936 -10.19 -36.86 -46.48
CA LYS A 936 -8.77 -36.59 -46.67
C LYS A 936 -8.40 -35.24 -46.05
N VAL A 937 -9.19 -34.20 -46.31
CA VAL A 937 -9.01 -32.87 -45.70
C VAL A 937 -9.28 -32.94 -44.20
N ALA A 938 -10.35 -33.63 -43.79
CA ALA A 938 -10.71 -33.79 -42.39
C ALA A 938 -9.59 -34.43 -41.55
N ARG A 939 -8.95 -35.50 -42.05
CA ARG A 939 -7.80 -36.15 -41.36
C ARG A 939 -6.60 -35.22 -41.21
N ASN A 940 -6.26 -34.46 -42.26
CA ASN A 940 -5.16 -33.51 -42.21
C ASN A 940 -5.40 -32.43 -41.15
N LEU A 941 -6.60 -31.85 -41.12
CA LEU A 941 -7.00 -30.86 -40.13
C LEU A 941 -7.05 -31.45 -38.70
N ALA A 942 -7.51 -32.69 -38.54
CA ALA A 942 -7.52 -33.37 -37.23
C ALA A 942 -6.09 -33.59 -36.68
N CYS A 943 -5.15 -33.98 -37.54
CA CYS A 943 -3.73 -34.09 -37.19
C CYS A 943 -3.12 -32.73 -36.84
N GLN A 944 -3.45 -31.69 -37.61
CA GLN A 944 -3.03 -30.31 -37.33
C GLN A 944 -3.57 -29.84 -35.96
N ALA A 945 -4.85 -30.07 -35.67
CA ALA A 945 -5.47 -29.69 -34.40
C ALA A 945 -4.71 -30.26 -33.20
N LYS A 946 -4.32 -31.55 -33.24
CA LYS A 946 -3.58 -32.20 -32.14
C LYS A 946 -2.22 -31.54 -31.81
N GLN A 947 -1.65 -30.76 -32.72
CA GLN A 947 -0.38 -30.05 -32.54
C GLN A 947 -0.57 -28.59 -32.08
N LEU A 948 -1.79 -28.06 -32.15
CA LEU A 948 -2.11 -26.69 -31.78
C LEU A 948 -2.33 -26.57 -30.27
N ARG A 949 -2.06 -25.38 -29.73
CA ARG A 949 -2.44 -25.09 -28.35
C ARG A 949 -3.97 -24.98 -28.27
N PRO A 950 -4.60 -25.57 -27.24
CA PRO A 950 -5.96 -25.21 -26.87
C PRO A 950 -6.04 -23.71 -26.64
N LEU A 951 -7.17 -23.10 -26.98
CA LEU A 951 -7.53 -21.83 -26.36
C LEU A 951 -7.43 -22.06 -24.84
N GLY A 952 -6.49 -21.39 -24.18
CA GLY A 952 -6.22 -21.66 -22.77
C GLY A 952 -7.45 -21.38 -21.91
N CYS A 953 -7.59 -22.08 -20.78
CA CYS A 953 -8.65 -21.83 -19.78
C CYS A 953 -8.68 -20.40 -19.20
N TYR A 954 -7.79 -19.51 -19.64
CA TYR A 954 -7.66 -18.16 -19.10
C TYR A 954 -8.49 -17.09 -19.81
N GLU A 955 -8.92 -17.28 -21.07
CA GLU A 955 -9.69 -16.24 -21.77
C GLU A 955 -10.67 -16.86 -22.77
N GLY A 956 -11.94 -17.03 -22.37
CA GLY A 956 -13.04 -17.04 -23.33
C GLY A 956 -13.34 -18.34 -24.07
N VAL A 957 -12.77 -19.51 -23.72
CA VAL A 957 -13.27 -20.77 -24.33
C VAL A 957 -14.72 -20.97 -23.96
N THR A 958 -15.54 -20.82 -24.97
CA THR A 958 -16.96 -21.11 -24.94
C THR A 958 -17.17 -22.60 -24.72
N ARG A 959 -17.91 -22.98 -23.67
CA ARG A 959 -18.14 -24.37 -23.28
C ARG A 959 -18.80 -25.21 -24.37
N LEU A 960 -19.52 -24.56 -25.29
CA LEU A 960 -20.08 -25.21 -26.48
C LEU A 960 -18.98 -25.79 -27.39
N ALA A 961 -17.85 -25.11 -27.51
CA ALA A 961 -16.72 -25.57 -28.33
C ALA A 961 -15.98 -26.77 -27.73
N GLU A 962 -16.15 -27.03 -26.43
CA GLU A 962 -15.60 -28.20 -25.74
C GLU A 962 -16.43 -29.48 -25.99
N LEU A 963 -17.62 -29.37 -26.61
CA LEU A 963 -18.46 -30.53 -26.87
C LEU A 963 -17.68 -31.61 -27.65
N PRO A 964 -17.83 -32.90 -27.26
CA PRO A 964 -17.10 -33.99 -27.88
C PRO A 964 -17.54 -34.17 -29.33
N VAL A 965 -16.54 -34.33 -30.19
CA VAL A 965 -16.70 -34.56 -31.61
C VAL A 965 -16.36 -36.03 -31.88
N ARG A 966 -17.36 -36.88 -32.14
CA ARG A 966 -17.17 -38.33 -32.33
C ARG A 966 -16.08 -38.69 -33.35
N PHE A 967 -15.89 -37.85 -34.36
CA PHE A 967 -14.85 -38.02 -35.38
C PHE A 967 -13.42 -37.99 -34.82
N MET A 968 -13.15 -37.22 -33.75
CA MET A 968 -11.80 -37.10 -33.17
C MET A 968 -11.43 -38.28 -32.26
N GLU A 969 -12.38 -39.15 -31.90
CA GLU A 969 -12.17 -40.34 -31.06
C GLU A 969 -11.61 -41.54 -31.85
N TYR A 970 -11.63 -41.46 -33.18
CA TYR A 970 -11.00 -42.45 -34.04
C TYR A 970 -9.47 -42.26 -34.01
N ASN A 971 -8.74 -43.33 -33.65
CA ASN A 971 -7.29 -43.40 -33.86
C ASN A 971 -7.01 -43.52 -35.36
N PHE A 972 -6.86 -42.38 -36.03
CA PHE A 972 -6.37 -42.28 -37.40
C PHE A 972 -4.85 -42.46 -37.48
#